data_AF-A0A7C8JXF7-F1
#
_entry.id   AF-A0A7C8JXF7-F1
#
_cell.length_a   1.000
_cell.length_b   1.000
_cell.length_c   1.000
_cell.angle_alpha   90.00
_cell.angle_beta   90.00
_cell.angle_gamma   90.00
#
_symmetry.space_group_name_H-M   'P 1'
#
loop_
_entity.id
_entity.type
_entity.pdbx_description
1 polymer ?
#
loop_
_entity_poly.entity_id
_entity_poly.type
_entity_poly.pdbx_seq_one_letter_code
_entity_poly.pdbx_strand_id
1 'polypeptide(L)'
;METLLRQSRSVCPFLKKTSPSALRALSTSTSLVPRTPGIAGGKMSNLQILARRCPIMGKALAVQSARNNLSSVSSRIGGIGAGISNSTQRRGYIVPTKAANLQSTRKTEAMASSLEDVHIKAGVFDTSKGICPHGTAAMKAAKHAADLTAAADHKLTVFQNHTVAKKATFDYEGFYYNELDKKHKDKSYRYFNNINRLAQEFPKAHMATKEDKVTVWCSNDYLGMGRNKHVLQTMHNTLDTYGAGAGGTRNISGHNQHAVGLEQTLAKLHSKQAALVFSSCYVANDATLATLGSKLPNCVILSDSMNHASMIQGIRHSGAKKMVFKHNDLADLEAKLASLPSEVPKIIAFESVYSMCGSVGPIEEICDLADKYGAITFLDEVHAVGMYGPSGAGVAEHLDFEAHASGRPRGTVMDRIDIITGTLGKAYGCVGGYIAGSSLLVDAIRSLAPGFIFTTSLPPAVMAGAKTAIEYQMKYAGDRRLQQLHTRQVKAELEGRNIPVIPNPSHIVPLLVGNAEMAKKASDRLLDVHGIYVQAINYPTVPVGQERLRITPTPGHGAELQNHLIEALEEVWTTLEIPRTSDWAAKGGHVGVGVKEAEVVENIWTEEQIGGGQDVVEINRREREVVDLIMDHAETATTTAVGSDGKVNREVVMAGVDVTATAKAVEVGA
;
A
#
# COMPACT_ATOMS: atom_id res chain seq x y z
N MET A 1 -22.43 21.00 9.20
CA MET A 1 -22.69 21.38 10.61
C MET A 1 -22.86 22.89 10.77
N GLU A 2 -21.98 23.71 10.18
CA GLU A 2 -22.09 25.18 10.22
C GLU A 2 -23.37 25.74 9.59
N THR A 3 -23.88 25.10 8.53
CA THR A 3 -25.15 25.47 7.88
C THR A 3 -26.36 25.37 8.82
N LEU A 4 -26.39 24.32 9.67
CA LEU A 4 -27.43 24.09 10.67
C LEU A 4 -27.37 25.11 11.82
N LEU A 5 -26.16 25.49 12.24
CA LEU A 5 -25.93 26.52 13.26
C LEU A 5 -26.34 27.91 12.75
N ARG A 6 -26.03 28.23 11.48
CA ARG A 6 -26.40 29.50 10.84
C ARG A 6 -27.92 29.61 10.66
N GLN A 7 -28.58 28.53 10.24
CA GLN A 7 -30.05 28.44 10.17
C GLN A 7 -30.72 28.52 11.54
N SER A 8 -30.17 27.87 12.58
CA SER A 8 -30.79 27.93 13.92
C SER A 8 -30.73 29.33 14.54
N ARG A 9 -29.68 30.10 14.25
CA ARG A 9 -29.51 31.49 14.69
C ARG A 9 -30.43 32.49 13.95
N SER A 10 -30.79 32.21 12.70
CA SER A 10 -31.66 33.11 11.92
C SER A 10 -33.14 33.01 12.30
N VAL A 11 -33.54 31.94 13.01
CA VAL A 11 -34.96 31.68 13.33
C VAL A 11 -35.31 32.06 14.78
N CYS A 12 -34.33 32.14 15.70
CA CYS A 12 -34.55 32.55 17.09
C CYS A 12 -33.58 33.68 17.52
N PRO A 13 -34.07 34.90 17.81
CA PRO A 13 -33.24 36.03 18.24
C PRO A 13 -32.45 35.78 19.53
N PHE A 14 -32.93 34.87 20.39
CA PHE A 14 -32.32 34.58 21.69
C PHE A 14 -31.15 33.58 21.63
N LEU A 15 -31.02 32.80 20.54
CA LEU A 15 -29.85 31.93 20.30
C LEU A 15 -28.64 32.70 19.74
N LYS A 16 -28.84 33.97 19.35
CA LYS A 16 -27.79 34.85 18.81
C LYS A 16 -26.74 35.21 19.87
N LYS A 17 -27.12 35.21 21.15
CA LYS A 17 -26.25 35.51 22.31
C LYS A 17 -25.59 34.26 22.92
N THR A 18 -25.87 33.06 22.40
CA THR A 18 -25.29 31.79 22.90
C THR A 18 -23.97 31.47 22.18
N SER A 19 -22.95 31.05 22.94
CA SER A 19 -21.61 30.78 22.38
C SER A 19 -21.64 29.66 21.33
N PRO A 20 -20.80 29.75 20.28
CA PRO A 20 -20.71 28.71 19.25
C PRO A 20 -20.35 27.32 19.79
N SER A 21 -19.61 27.23 20.90
CA SER A 21 -19.26 25.97 21.55
C SER A 21 -20.47 25.30 22.21
N ALA A 22 -21.29 26.05 22.95
CA ALA A 22 -22.51 25.54 23.57
C ALA A 22 -23.55 25.07 22.53
N LEU A 23 -23.69 25.81 21.43
CA LEU A 23 -24.58 25.41 20.33
C LEU A 23 -24.08 24.15 19.60
N ARG A 24 -22.76 23.97 19.46
CA ARG A 24 -22.16 22.75 18.90
C ARG A 24 -22.44 21.54 19.80
N ALA A 25 -22.21 21.66 21.11
CA ALA A 25 -22.49 20.59 22.07
C ALA A 25 -23.97 20.14 22.05
N LEU A 26 -24.91 21.08 21.95
CA LEU A 26 -26.35 20.78 21.86
C LEU A 26 -26.78 20.19 20.52
N SER A 27 -26.01 20.44 19.46
CA SER A 27 -26.26 19.92 18.11
C SER A 27 -25.70 18.52 17.88
N THR A 28 -24.68 18.12 18.65
CA THR A 28 -24.05 16.79 18.59
C THR A 28 -24.60 15.82 19.64
N SER A 29 -25.18 16.32 20.74
CA SER A 29 -25.78 15.49 21.78
C SER A 29 -27.15 14.94 21.35
N THR A 30 -27.26 13.63 21.21
CA THR A 30 -28.53 12.91 21.00
C THR A 30 -29.10 12.42 22.31
N SER A 31 -30.40 12.63 22.54
CA SER A 31 -31.11 12.11 23.73
C SER A 31 -31.18 10.58 23.74
N LEU A 32 -31.06 9.98 24.93
CA LEU A 32 -31.18 8.53 25.18
C LEU A 32 -32.63 8.01 25.18
N VAL A 33 -33.62 8.86 24.91
CA VAL A 33 -35.06 8.48 24.91
C VAL A 33 -35.54 8.12 23.49
N PRO A 34 -36.13 6.94 23.26
CA PRO A 34 -36.57 6.55 21.92
C PRO A 34 -37.93 7.16 21.54
N ARG A 35 -38.05 7.51 20.25
CA ARG A 35 -39.25 7.88 19.45
C ARG A 35 -39.57 9.37 19.25
N THR A 36 -38.89 9.99 18.29
CA THR A 36 -39.54 10.81 17.23
C THR A 36 -38.58 10.99 16.04
N PRO A 37 -39.00 10.80 14.78
CA PRO A 37 -38.12 11.02 13.62
C PRO A 37 -37.79 12.51 13.45
N GLY A 38 -36.53 12.81 13.12
CA GLY A 38 -36.11 14.13 12.66
C GLY A 38 -36.61 14.45 11.25
N ILE A 39 -36.48 15.71 10.83
CA ILE A 39 -37.03 16.28 9.59
C ILE A 39 -36.52 15.57 8.31
N ALA A 40 -35.43 14.79 8.41
CA ALA A 40 -34.85 14.00 7.31
C ALA A 40 -34.64 12.52 7.68
N GLY A 41 -35.45 11.95 8.60
CA GLY A 41 -35.39 10.53 8.95
C GLY A 41 -34.27 10.10 9.91
N GLY A 42 -33.42 11.03 10.38
CA GLY A 42 -32.39 10.79 11.41
C GLY A 42 -32.83 11.03 12.86
N LYS A 43 -32.00 10.63 13.84
CA LYS A 43 -32.21 10.90 15.28
C LYS A 43 -32.12 12.42 15.57
N MET A 44 -33.01 12.95 16.40
CA MET A 44 -33.04 14.39 16.72
C MET A 44 -31.95 14.79 17.73
N SER A 45 -31.34 15.95 17.51
CA SER A 45 -30.43 16.58 18.48
C SER A 45 -31.21 17.23 19.64
N ASN A 46 -30.54 17.42 20.79
CA ASN A 46 -31.12 18.12 21.94
C ASN A 46 -31.59 19.55 21.59
N LEU A 47 -30.86 20.23 20.69
CA LEU A 47 -31.25 21.55 20.18
C LEU A 47 -32.62 21.51 19.45
N GLN A 48 -32.86 20.49 18.63
CA GLN A 48 -34.13 20.33 17.91
C GLN A 48 -35.31 19.99 18.83
N ILE A 49 -35.06 19.21 19.90
CA ILE A 49 -36.07 18.89 20.92
C ILE A 49 -36.51 20.17 21.65
N LEU A 50 -35.55 20.99 22.07
CA LEU A 50 -35.84 22.25 22.76
C LEU A 50 -36.55 23.25 21.83
N ALA A 51 -36.15 23.33 20.56
CA ALA A 51 -36.80 24.19 19.57
C ALA A 51 -38.28 23.83 19.33
N ARG A 52 -38.63 22.53 19.35
CA ARG A 52 -40.04 22.09 19.22
C ARG A 52 -40.90 22.43 20.43
N ARG A 53 -40.33 22.53 21.63
CA ARG A 53 -41.05 22.93 22.85
C ARG A 53 -41.31 24.43 22.94
N CYS A 54 -40.69 25.24 22.08
CA CYS A 54 -40.94 26.67 22.02
C CYS A 54 -42.23 26.94 21.19
N PRO A 55 -43.21 27.68 21.71
CA PRO A 55 -44.51 27.88 21.06
C PRO A 55 -44.46 28.72 19.77
N ILE A 56 -43.36 29.46 19.54
CA ILE A 56 -43.09 30.20 18.29
C ILE A 56 -42.32 29.31 17.31
N MET A 57 -41.18 28.75 17.74
CA MET A 57 -40.31 27.91 16.92
C MET A 57 -40.96 26.59 16.51
N GLY A 58 -41.75 25.99 17.39
CA GLY A 58 -42.50 24.76 17.12
C GLY A 58 -43.50 24.95 15.97
N LYS A 59 -44.18 26.11 15.92
CA LYS A 59 -45.10 26.45 14.81
C LYS A 59 -44.35 26.71 13.51
N ALA A 60 -43.24 27.45 13.54
CA ALA A 60 -42.41 27.72 12.37
C ALA A 60 -41.80 26.43 11.76
N LEU A 61 -41.31 25.52 12.62
CA LEU A 61 -40.76 24.22 12.20
C LEU A 61 -41.83 23.30 11.61
N ALA A 62 -43.06 23.32 12.16
CA ALA A 62 -44.18 22.54 11.62
C ALA A 62 -44.56 22.97 10.18
N VAL A 63 -44.61 24.28 9.93
CA VAL A 63 -44.89 24.85 8.60
C VAL A 63 -43.79 24.48 7.59
N GLN A 64 -42.52 24.52 8.01
CA GLN A 64 -41.39 24.18 7.13
C GLN A 64 -41.32 22.67 6.82
N SER A 65 -41.66 21.81 7.80
CA SER A 65 -41.72 20.36 7.60
C SER A 65 -42.87 19.96 6.65
N ALA A 66 -44.00 20.67 6.68
CA ALA A 66 -45.10 20.48 5.74
C ALA A 66 -44.72 20.87 4.29
N ARG A 67 -43.89 21.91 4.12
CA ARG A 67 -43.37 22.33 2.80
C ARG A 67 -42.38 21.33 2.17
N ASN A 68 -41.51 20.72 2.98
CA ASN A 68 -40.52 19.74 2.48
C ASN A 68 -41.11 18.36 2.16
N ASN A 69 -42.26 18.00 2.75
CA ASN A 69 -42.91 16.72 2.45
C ASN A 69 -43.67 16.72 1.10
N LEU A 70 -43.90 17.88 0.47
CA LEU A 70 -44.48 17.96 -0.88
C LEU A 70 -43.45 17.73 -2.01
N SER A 71 -42.15 17.89 -1.76
CA SER A 71 -41.11 17.79 -2.80
C SER A 71 -40.49 16.39 -2.97
N SER A 72 -40.92 15.38 -2.20
CA SER A 72 -40.37 14.02 -2.23
C SER A 72 -41.24 12.97 -2.95
N VAL A 73 -42.32 13.38 -3.62
CA VAL A 73 -43.26 12.47 -4.32
C VAL A 73 -43.09 12.46 -5.85
N SER A 74 -42.14 13.21 -6.43
CA SER A 74 -41.80 13.10 -7.87
C SER A 74 -40.40 12.53 -8.07
N SER A 75 -40.28 11.21 -8.23
CA SER A 75 -39.20 10.52 -8.99
C SER A 75 -39.14 8.98 -8.84
N ARG A 76 -40.17 8.30 -8.31
CA ARG A 76 -40.20 6.82 -8.31
C ARG A 76 -41.53 6.29 -8.85
N ILE A 77 -41.67 6.29 -10.17
CA ILE A 77 -42.64 5.47 -10.90
C ILE A 77 -41.83 4.70 -11.96
N GLY A 78 -41.78 3.38 -11.80
CA GLY A 78 -41.17 2.46 -12.74
C GLY A 78 -41.25 1.02 -12.22
N GLY A 79 -42.29 0.29 -12.63
CA GLY A 79 -42.31 -1.18 -12.68
C GLY A 79 -42.90 -1.90 -11.47
N ILE A 80 -44.20 -2.23 -11.57
CA ILE A 80 -44.97 -3.14 -10.72
C ILE A 80 -44.87 -4.57 -11.29
N GLY A 81 -44.82 -5.58 -10.41
CA GLY A 81 -45.16 -6.97 -10.74
C GLY A 81 -45.44 -7.81 -9.48
N ALA A 82 -46.73 -7.93 -9.14
CA ALA A 82 -47.46 -8.96 -8.36
C ALA A 82 -46.71 -9.84 -7.33
N GLY A 83 -47.18 -10.13 -6.12
CA GLY A 83 -48.51 -10.07 -5.49
C GLY A 83 -48.52 -11.06 -4.30
N ILE A 84 -49.62 -11.03 -3.54
CA ILE A 84 -50.08 -11.98 -2.50
C ILE A 84 -50.01 -11.49 -1.02
N SER A 85 -51.25 -11.39 -0.51
CA SER A 85 -51.84 -11.26 0.84
C SER A 85 -51.05 -11.84 2.02
N ASN A 86 -51.16 -11.37 3.27
CA ASN A 86 -52.39 -11.37 4.06
C ASN A 86 -52.27 -10.59 5.40
N SER A 87 -53.44 -10.36 5.98
CA SER A 87 -53.86 -9.53 7.12
C SER A 87 -53.12 -9.61 8.47
N THR A 88 -53.10 -8.48 9.20
CA THR A 88 -53.69 -8.35 10.56
C THR A 88 -53.74 -6.87 11.03
N GLN A 89 -54.83 -6.55 11.73
CA GLN A 89 -55.33 -5.22 12.09
C GLN A 89 -54.48 -4.42 13.10
N ARG A 90 -54.50 -3.08 13.00
CA ARG A 90 -54.89 -2.18 14.12
C ARG A 90 -55.23 -0.75 13.62
N ARG A 91 -56.36 -0.23 14.12
CA ARG A 91 -57.04 1.05 13.79
C ARG A 91 -56.53 2.25 14.61
N GLY A 92 -56.72 3.45 14.02
CA GLY A 92 -56.97 4.75 14.69
C GLY A 92 -55.84 5.78 14.53
N TYR A 93 -56.04 7.06 14.19
CA TYR A 93 -57.20 7.92 13.93
C TYR A 93 -56.72 9.07 13.00
N ILE A 94 -57.51 9.46 11.98
CA ILE A 94 -57.27 10.66 11.13
C ILE A 94 -58.31 11.71 11.51
N VAL A 95 -57.87 12.94 11.81
CA VAL A 95 -58.74 14.13 11.91
C VAL A 95 -58.62 14.91 10.59
N PRO A 96 -59.71 15.17 9.86
CA PRO A 96 -59.66 15.91 8.60
C PRO A 96 -59.79 17.41 8.85
N THR A 97 -58.83 18.21 8.38
CA THR A 97 -59.00 19.67 8.25
C THR A 97 -59.02 20.07 6.78
N LYS A 98 -60.10 20.76 6.40
CA LYS A 98 -60.44 21.21 5.04
C LYS A 98 -59.35 22.10 4.43
N ALA A 99 -59.12 21.90 3.13
CA ALA A 99 -58.26 22.74 2.31
C ALA A 99 -58.81 24.17 2.25
N ALA A 100 -57.98 25.15 2.65
CA ALA A 100 -58.26 26.56 2.41
C ALA A 100 -57.50 27.03 1.16
N ASN A 101 -58.27 27.64 0.26
CA ASN A 101 -57.91 28.10 -1.06
C ASN A 101 -56.66 28.98 -1.11
N LEU A 102 -55.77 28.66 -2.05
CA LEU A 102 -54.69 29.50 -2.53
C LEU A 102 -55.15 30.19 -3.82
N GLN A 103 -55.44 31.48 -3.78
CA GLN A 103 -55.37 32.34 -4.97
C GLN A 103 -54.84 33.73 -4.61
N SER A 104 -53.77 34.10 -5.32
CA SER A 104 -53.28 35.45 -5.67
C SER A 104 -53.31 36.56 -4.61
N THR A 105 -52.20 37.25 -4.33
CA THR A 105 -51.71 38.31 -5.22
C THR A 105 -50.30 38.80 -4.79
N ARG A 106 -49.47 39.07 -5.81
CA ARG A 106 -48.34 40.01 -5.99
C ARG A 106 -47.34 40.36 -4.86
N LYS A 107 -46.08 40.43 -5.30
CA LYS A 107 -44.89 40.96 -4.63
C LYS A 107 -45.04 42.47 -4.32
N THR A 108 -45.52 42.83 -3.13
CA THR A 108 -45.17 44.06 -2.37
C THR A 108 -46.07 44.13 -1.13
N GLU A 109 -45.61 43.58 0.00
CA GLU A 109 -46.06 43.95 1.35
C GLU A 109 -45.03 43.40 2.35
N ALA A 110 -43.87 44.05 2.34
CA ALA A 110 -42.88 43.97 3.39
C ALA A 110 -42.78 45.37 4.00
N MET A 111 -43.52 45.61 5.08
CA MET A 111 -43.28 46.72 5.99
C MET A 111 -43.63 46.25 7.41
N ALA A 112 -42.75 46.60 8.34
CA ALA A 112 -42.63 46.08 9.69
C ALA A 112 -43.93 46.14 10.51
N SER A 113 -44.36 44.99 11.04
CA SER A 113 -44.91 44.94 12.39
C SER A 113 -43.82 44.33 13.27
N SER A 114 -43.49 45.03 14.36
CA SER A 114 -42.43 44.61 15.28
C SER A 114 -42.76 43.22 15.83
N LEU A 115 -41.76 42.35 15.95
CA LEU A 115 -41.95 41.03 16.59
C LEU A 115 -42.42 41.17 18.05
N GLU A 116 -42.31 42.35 18.67
CA GLU A 116 -42.94 42.69 19.94
C GLU A 116 -44.48 42.55 19.90
N ASP A 117 -45.14 42.94 18.80
CA ASP A 117 -46.62 42.93 18.69
C ASP A 117 -47.22 41.51 18.71
N VAL A 118 -46.46 40.53 18.22
CA VAL A 118 -46.86 39.10 18.22
C VAL A 118 -46.82 38.51 19.63
N HIS A 119 -45.91 39.00 20.49
CA HIS A 119 -45.77 38.53 21.87
C HIS A 119 -46.78 39.19 22.81
N ILE A 120 -47.15 40.46 22.55
CA ILE A 120 -48.19 41.18 23.29
C ILE A 120 -49.58 40.56 23.02
N LYS A 121 -49.92 40.27 21.76
CA LYS A 121 -51.22 39.66 21.38
C LYS A 121 -51.43 38.24 21.93
N ALA A 122 -50.37 37.52 22.28
CA ALA A 122 -50.45 36.18 22.85
C ALA A 122 -50.70 36.17 24.38
N GLY A 123 -50.71 37.34 25.03
CA GLY A 123 -50.98 37.47 26.48
C GLY A 123 -49.87 36.93 27.38
N VAL A 124 -48.64 36.79 26.86
CA VAL A 124 -47.51 36.14 27.57
C VAL A 124 -46.44 37.15 28.05
N PHE A 125 -46.71 38.46 28.06
CA PHE A 125 -45.67 39.44 28.43
C PHE A 125 -46.15 40.73 29.11
N ASP A 126 -45.41 41.14 30.15
CA ASP A 126 -45.38 42.46 30.79
C ASP A 126 -43.99 43.06 30.52
N THR A 127 -43.95 44.23 29.86
CA THR A 127 -42.73 44.89 29.38
C THR A 127 -41.94 45.62 30.46
N SER A 128 -42.36 45.59 31.73
CA SER A 128 -41.67 46.27 32.83
C SER A 128 -40.46 45.53 33.41
N LYS A 129 -40.20 44.27 33.02
CA LYS A 129 -39.05 43.47 33.50
C LYS A 129 -38.30 42.83 32.33
N GLY A 130 -37.26 43.52 31.84
CA GLY A 130 -36.57 43.30 30.56
C GLY A 130 -35.84 41.97 30.29
N ILE A 131 -36.23 40.83 30.88
CA ILE A 131 -35.68 39.50 30.54
C ILE A 131 -36.79 38.44 30.68
N CYS A 132 -37.10 37.72 29.60
CA CYS A 132 -38.03 36.59 29.62
C CYS A 132 -37.50 35.46 30.55
N PRO A 133 -38.34 34.83 31.39
CA PRO A 133 -37.94 33.78 32.34
C PRO A 133 -37.14 32.61 31.74
N HIS A 134 -37.37 32.28 30.46
CA HIS A 134 -36.62 31.24 29.74
C HIS A 134 -35.19 31.68 29.39
N GLY A 135 -34.98 32.98 29.12
CA GLY A 135 -33.65 33.57 28.96
C GLY A 135 -32.88 33.57 30.29
N THR A 136 -33.57 33.86 31.39
CA THR A 136 -32.99 33.80 32.74
C THR A 136 -32.57 32.37 33.11
N ALA A 137 -33.39 31.36 32.78
CA ALA A 137 -33.06 29.95 33.00
C ALA A 137 -31.85 29.48 32.16
N ALA A 138 -31.76 29.91 30.89
CA ALA A 138 -30.63 29.60 30.03
C ALA A 138 -29.33 30.27 30.51
N MET A 139 -29.40 31.51 31.00
CA MET A 139 -28.24 32.20 31.59
C MET A 139 -27.82 31.59 32.94
N LYS A 140 -28.76 31.15 33.77
CA LYS A 140 -28.46 30.42 35.03
C LYS A 140 -27.77 29.09 34.75
N ALA A 141 -28.23 28.35 33.74
CA ALA A 141 -27.60 27.09 33.32
C ALA A 141 -26.19 27.30 32.75
N ALA A 142 -25.96 28.38 31.99
CA ALA A 142 -24.64 28.73 31.46
C ALA A 142 -23.65 29.15 32.56
N LYS A 143 -24.11 29.90 33.57
CA LYS A 143 -23.29 30.28 34.73
C LYS A 143 -22.93 29.07 35.60
N HIS A 144 -23.89 28.19 35.86
CA HIS A 144 -23.66 26.95 36.62
C HIS A 144 -22.68 25.99 35.91
N ALA A 145 -22.65 26.01 34.57
CA ALA A 145 -21.66 25.26 33.80
C ALA A 145 -20.26 25.88 33.88
N ALA A 146 -20.14 27.21 33.89
CA ALA A 146 -18.86 27.90 34.03
C ALA A 146 -18.25 27.78 35.44
N ASP A 147 -19.11 27.83 36.47
CA ASP A 147 -18.69 27.66 37.87
C ASP A 147 -18.20 26.22 38.15
N LEU A 148 -18.77 25.21 37.46
CA LEU A 148 -18.31 23.81 37.53
C LEU A 148 -16.93 23.60 36.90
N THR A 149 -16.58 24.36 35.86
CA THR A 149 -15.26 24.28 35.22
C THR A 149 -14.19 25.02 36.02
N ALA A 150 -14.54 26.12 36.70
CA ALA A 150 -13.61 26.90 37.52
C ALA A 150 -13.29 26.24 38.88
N ALA A 151 -14.19 25.43 39.42
CA ALA A 151 -13.97 24.68 40.67
C ALA A 151 -13.08 23.44 40.51
N ALA A 152 -12.75 23.03 39.28
CA ALA A 152 -11.96 21.83 39.01
C ALA A 152 -10.43 22.04 39.11
N ASP A 153 -9.93 23.29 39.10
CA ASP A 153 -8.49 23.57 39.00
C ASP A 153 -7.77 23.90 40.32
N HIS A 154 -8.42 23.84 41.48
CA HIS A 154 -7.70 24.01 42.76
C HIS A 154 -8.39 23.32 43.94
N LYS A 155 -7.92 22.11 44.31
CA LYS A 155 -7.51 21.70 45.68
C LYS A 155 -7.40 20.17 45.79
N LEU A 156 -6.17 19.71 46.07
CA LEU A 156 -5.92 18.46 46.78
C LEU A 156 -6.58 18.56 48.17
N THR A 157 -7.64 17.79 48.40
CA THR A 157 -8.12 17.48 49.75
C THR A 157 -8.72 16.07 49.77
N VAL A 158 -8.18 15.27 50.68
CA VAL A 158 -8.51 13.89 50.98
C VAL A 158 -10.00 13.73 51.29
N PHE A 159 -10.69 12.88 50.53
CA PHE A 159 -11.96 12.28 50.93
C PHE A 159 -11.76 10.77 51.07
N GLN A 160 -11.84 10.28 52.30
CA GLN A 160 -11.94 8.86 52.60
C GLN A 160 -13.33 8.35 52.23
N ASN A 161 -13.33 7.45 51.24
CA ASN A 161 -14.22 6.32 50.94
C ASN A 161 -15.70 6.42 51.35
N HIS A 162 -16.55 6.52 50.32
CA HIS A 162 -17.34 5.35 49.89
C HIS A 162 -17.61 5.43 48.38
N THR A 163 -16.56 5.27 47.58
CA THR A 163 -16.71 4.89 46.19
C THR A 163 -16.98 3.39 46.17
N VAL A 164 -18.19 3.00 45.76
CA VAL A 164 -18.38 1.71 45.13
C VAL A 164 -17.29 1.62 44.06
N ALA A 165 -16.33 0.72 44.24
CA ALA A 165 -15.25 0.52 43.29
C ALA A 165 -15.89 0.13 41.96
N LYS A 166 -16.13 1.11 41.09
CA LYS A 166 -16.28 0.84 39.66
C LYS A 166 -14.97 0.17 39.31
N LYS A 167 -15.04 -1.14 39.07
CA LYS A 167 -13.91 -1.96 38.60
C LYS A 167 -13.22 -1.14 37.52
N ALA A 168 -11.99 -0.68 37.78
CA ALA A 168 -11.28 0.18 36.84
C ALA A 168 -11.22 -0.57 35.51
N THR A 169 -11.93 -0.05 34.50
CA THR A 169 -11.84 -0.58 33.15
C THR A 169 -10.46 -0.25 32.61
N PHE A 170 -9.86 -1.14 31.83
CA PHE A 170 -8.56 -0.91 31.21
C PHE A 170 -8.58 0.42 30.42
N ASP A 171 -7.58 1.26 30.61
CA ASP A 171 -7.43 2.53 29.90
C ASP A 171 -6.76 2.30 28.55
N TYR A 172 -7.59 2.03 27.54
CA TYR A 172 -7.13 1.78 26.18
C TYR A 172 -6.45 3.01 25.56
N GLU A 173 -6.98 4.21 25.77
CA GLU A 173 -6.41 5.45 25.21
C GLU A 173 -5.06 5.79 25.85
N GLY A 174 -4.94 5.62 27.17
CA GLY A 174 -3.66 5.75 27.87
C GLY A 174 -2.61 4.75 27.37
N PHE A 175 -3.00 3.49 27.12
CA PHE A 175 -2.12 2.51 26.49
C PHE A 175 -1.67 2.93 25.09
N TYR A 176 -2.58 3.37 24.22
CA TYR A 176 -2.24 3.85 22.87
C TYR A 176 -1.29 5.05 22.92
N TYR A 177 -1.59 6.03 23.77
CA TYR A 177 -0.74 7.19 23.97
C TYR A 177 0.67 6.77 24.37
N ASN A 178 0.81 5.85 25.34
CA ASN A 178 2.11 5.38 25.80
C ASN A 178 2.90 4.63 24.71
N GLU A 179 2.24 3.83 23.87
CA GLU A 179 2.91 3.16 22.75
C GLU A 179 3.36 4.14 21.66
N LEU A 180 2.55 5.17 21.36
CA LEU A 180 2.90 6.22 20.41
C LEU A 180 3.98 7.16 20.95
N ASP A 181 3.92 7.52 22.23
CA ASP A 181 4.92 8.37 22.90
C ASP A 181 6.29 7.70 22.91
N LYS A 182 6.37 6.37 23.09
CA LYS A 182 7.62 5.61 22.91
C LYS A 182 8.21 5.83 21.51
N LYS A 183 7.38 5.77 20.46
CA LYS A 183 7.80 6.01 19.06
C LYS A 183 8.23 7.46 18.81
N HIS A 184 7.64 8.43 19.49
CA HIS A 184 8.08 9.82 19.40
C HIS A 184 9.40 10.06 20.14
N LYS A 185 9.59 9.42 21.30
CA LYS A 185 10.81 9.52 22.11
C LYS A 185 12.01 8.86 21.44
N ASP A 186 11.83 7.68 20.87
CA ASP A 186 12.89 6.96 20.13
C ASP A 186 13.07 7.44 18.67
N LYS A 187 12.31 8.47 18.26
CA LYS A 187 12.31 9.07 16.91
C LYS A 187 12.00 8.09 15.77
N SER A 188 11.41 6.93 16.06
CA SER A 188 10.96 5.96 15.06
C SER A 188 9.52 6.15 14.58
N TYR A 189 8.78 7.13 15.13
CA TYR A 189 7.48 7.55 14.61
C TYR A 189 7.60 8.00 13.15
N ARG A 190 6.73 7.49 12.27
CA ARG A 190 6.81 7.71 10.83
C ARG A 190 5.82 8.77 10.40
N TYR A 191 6.33 9.82 9.76
CA TYR A 191 5.54 10.76 8.98
C TYR A 191 5.66 10.34 7.50
N PHE A 192 4.53 10.16 6.83
CA PHE A 192 4.53 9.74 5.42
C PHE A 192 4.53 10.95 4.50
N ASN A 193 5.47 10.96 3.55
CA ASN A 193 5.52 11.97 2.50
C ASN A 193 4.44 11.67 1.45
N ASN A 194 3.62 12.67 1.13
CA ASN A 194 2.64 12.57 0.05
C ASN A 194 3.36 12.69 -1.29
N ILE A 195 3.57 11.57 -1.98
CA ILE A 195 4.33 11.48 -3.23
C ILE A 195 3.46 10.82 -4.30
N ASN A 196 3.15 11.58 -5.35
CA ASN A 196 2.29 11.16 -6.46
C ASN A 196 3.15 10.99 -7.72
N ARG A 197 3.57 9.75 -8.01
CA ARG A 197 4.47 9.44 -9.14
C ARG A 197 3.80 9.74 -10.47
N LEU A 198 4.56 10.32 -11.41
CA LEU A 198 4.07 10.75 -12.71
C LEU A 198 4.47 9.74 -13.79
N ALA A 199 3.49 9.04 -14.37
CA ALA A 199 3.77 8.02 -15.39
C ALA A 199 4.49 8.59 -16.64
N GLN A 200 4.08 9.78 -17.08
CA GLN A 200 4.63 10.45 -18.28
C GLN A 200 5.96 11.16 -18.02
N GLU A 201 6.36 11.32 -16.76
CA GLU A 201 7.58 12.05 -16.37
C GLU A 201 8.48 11.20 -15.45
N PHE A 202 8.37 9.87 -15.51
CA PHE A 202 9.16 8.97 -14.68
C PHE A 202 10.67 9.28 -14.81
N PRO A 203 11.42 9.42 -13.70
CA PRO A 203 11.08 9.05 -12.31
C PRO A 203 10.57 10.20 -11.42
N LYS A 204 9.98 11.26 -12.00
CA LYS A 204 9.44 12.39 -11.24
C LYS A 204 8.11 12.06 -10.56
N ALA A 205 7.82 12.82 -9.52
CA ALA A 205 6.56 12.84 -8.80
C ALA A 205 6.18 14.29 -8.46
N HIS A 206 4.94 14.50 -8.00
CA HIS A 206 4.58 15.74 -7.32
C HIS A 206 4.22 15.46 -5.85
N MET A 207 4.43 16.46 -5.00
CA MET A 207 4.07 16.40 -3.58
C MET A 207 2.58 16.70 -3.38
N ALA A 208 2.22 17.55 -2.42
CA ALA A 208 0.82 17.89 -2.12
C ALA A 208 0.14 18.67 -3.26
N THR A 209 0.89 19.52 -3.97
CA THR A 209 0.44 20.25 -5.16
C THR A 209 1.08 19.66 -6.42
N LYS A 210 0.52 19.93 -7.60
CA LYS A 210 1.03 19.37 -8.87
C LYS A 210 2.29 20.08 -9.36
N GLU A 211 2.46 21.32 -8.92
CA GLU A 211 3.56 22.22 -9.29
C GLU A 211 4.83 21.89 -8.51
N ASP A 212 4.68 21.35 -7.30
CA ASP A 212 5.78 20.95 -6.43
C ASP A 212 6.33 19.57 -6.84
N LYS A 213 7.21 19.58 -7.84
CA LYS A 213 7.78 18.38 -8.46
C LYS A 213 9.10 17.98 -7.81
N VAL A 214 9.26 16.68 -7.60
CA VAL A 214 10.46 16.06 -7.04
C VAL A 214 10.91 14.86 -7.88
N THR A 215 12.19 14.49 -7.78
CA THR A 215 12.75 13.29 -8.41
C THR A 215 12.80 12.15 -7.39
N VAL A 216 12.19 11.01 -7.70
CA VAL A 216 12.07 9.89 -6.76
C VAL A 216 13.21 8.89 -6.94
N TRP A 217 14.05 8.74 -5.91
CA TRP A 217 15.23 7.87 -5.92
C TRP A 217 15.13 6.65 -4.99
N CYS A 218 14.01 6.48 -4.28
CA CYS A 218 13.77 5.37 -3.35
C CYS A 218 12.53 4.53 -3.71
N SER A 219 12.08 4.57 -4.97
CA SER A 219 10.99 3.72 -5.46
C SER A 219 11.49 2.31 -5.76
N ASN A 220 10.68 1.30 -5.44
CA ASN A 220 10.96 -0.08 -5.85
C ASN A 220 10.34 -0.43 -7.23
N ASP A 221 9.79 0.53 -7.97
CA ASP A 221 9.43 0.35 -9.39
C ASP A 221 10.71 0.37 -10.24
N TYR A 222 11.54 -0.66 -10.03
CA TYR A 222 12.95 -0.70 -10.41
C TYR A 222 13.22 -0.52 -11.90
N LEU A 223 12.29 -0.98 -12.73
CA LEU A 223 12.39 -0.94 -14.19
C LEU A 223 11.38 0.04 -14.80
N GLY A 224 10.61 0.77 -13.98
CA GLY A 224 9.59 1.71 -14.45
C GLY A 224 8.43 1.02 -15.18
N MET A 225 8.12 -0.24 -14.85
CA MET A 225 7.02 -0.98 -15.47
C MET A 225 5.65 -0.40 -15.09
N GLY A 226 5.56 0.33 -13.98
CA GLY A 226 4.35 1.05 -13.59
C GLY A 226 3.93 2.14 -14.58
N ARG A 227 4.79 2.51 -15.55
CA ARG A 227 4.49 3.46 -16.63
C ARG A 227 4.65 2.88 -18.04
N ASN A 228 4.95 1.59 -18.17
CA ASN A 228 5.19 0.99 -19.47
C ASN A 228 3.90 1.06 -20.32
N LYS A 229 4.04 1.46 -21.60
CA LYS A 229 2.89 1.70 -22.49
C LYS A 229 2.00 0.46 -22.67
N HIS A 230 2.60 -0.71 -22.85
CA HIS A 230 1.91 -1.98 -23.05
C HIS A 230 1.18 -2.42 -21.78
N VAL A 231 1.83 -2.24 -20.63
CA VAL A 231 1.22 -2.52 -19.32
C VAL A 231 -0.01 -1.64 -19.12
N LEU A 232 0.12 -0.32 -19.30
CA LEU A 232 -1.00 0.61 -19.13
C LEU A 232 -2.14 0.32 -20.13
N GLN A 233 -1.81 0.08 -21.40
CA GLN A 233 -2.81 -0.24 -22.42
C GLN A 233 -3.57 -1.53 -22.10
N THR A 234 -2.85 -2.60 -21.71
CA THR A 234 -3.46 -3.87 -21.28
C THR A 234 -4.40 -3.64 -20.09
N MET A 235 -3.98 -2.85 -19.10
CA MET A 235 -4.80 -2.52 -17.94
C MET A 235 -6.07 -1.76 -18.34
N HIS A 236 -5.96 -0.74 -19.21
CA HIS A 236 -7.10 0.01 -19.71
C HIS A 236 -8.10 -0.89 -20.44
N ASN A 237 -7.65 -1.69 -21.41
CA ASN A 237 -8.50 -2.62 -22.16
C ASN A 237 -9.21 -3.61 -21.23
N THR A 238 -8.51 -4.10 -20.20
CA THR A 238 -9.07 -5.03 -19.22
C THR A 238 -10.10 -4.34 -18.31
N LEU A 239 -9.87 -3.08 -17.91
CA LEU A 239 -10.83 -2.29 -17.12
C LEU A 239 -12.12 -2.06 -17.90
N ASP A 240 -12.03 -1.70 -19.18
CA ASP A 240 -13.19 -1.44 -20.03
C ASP A 240 -14.05 -2.70 -20.23
N THR A 241 -13.42 -3.87 -20.26
CA THR A 241 -14.11 -5.15 -20.50
C THR A 241 -14.63 -5.78 -19.20
N TYR A 242 -13.83 -5.82 -18.14
CA TYR A 242 -14.09 -6.60 -16.93
C TYR A 242 -14.38 -5.76 -15.68
N GLY A 243 -14.26 -4.43 -15.78
CA GLY A 243 -14.43 -3.53 -14.65
C GLY A 243 -13.27 -3.59 -13.65
N ALA A 244 -13.49 -3.02 -12.46
CA ALA A 244 -12.43 -2.79 -11.49
C ALA A 244 -12.08 -4.03 -10.64
N GLY A 245 -13.00 -4.47 -9.76
CA GLY A 245 -12.74 -5.55 -8.81
C GLY A 245 -13.10 -6.93 -9.35
N ALA A 246 -12.43 -7.98 -8.87
CA ALA A 246 -12.80 -9.36 -9.20
C ALA A 246 -14.17 -9.78 -8.64
N GLY A 247 -14.71 -9.06 -7.65
CA GLY A 247 -16.05 -9.28 -7.11
C GLY A 247 -16.21 -10.47 -6.17
N GLY A 248 -15.15 -11.23 -5.90
CA GLY A 248 -15.20 -12.37 -4.98
C GLY A 248 -13.86 -13.03 -4.70
N THR A 249 -13.87 -14.08 -3.89
CA THR A 249 -12.68 -14.89 -3.60
C THR A 249 -12.35 -15.80 -4.77
N ARG A 250 -11.18 -16.47 -4.77
CA ARG A 250 -10.84 -17.43 -5.82
C ARG A 250 -11.91 -18.51 -6.00
N ASN A 251 -12.51 -19.02 -4.93
CA ASN A 251 -13.53 -20.05 -5.03
C ASN A 251 -14.92 -19.52 -5.44
N ILE A 252 -15.22 -18.25 -5.17
CA ILE A 252 -16.55 -17.66 -5.36
C ILE A 252 -16.42 -16.49 -6.33
N SER A 253 -16.69 -16.77 -7.61
CA SER A 253 -16.70 -15.81 -8.74
C SER A 253 -15.43 -14.96 -8.98
N GLY A 254 -14.36 -15.12 -8.18
CA GLY A 254 -13.10 -14.37 -8.33
C GLY A 254 -11.97 -15.13 -9.01
N HIS A 255 -12.23 -16.33 -9.55
CA HIS A 255 -11.29 -17.04 -10.43
C HIS A 255 -11.65 -16.78 -11.89
N ASN A 256 -10.71 -16.16 -12.62
CA ASN A 256 -10.90 -15.70 -13.99
C ASN A 256 -9.66 -16.01 -14.83
N GLN A 257 -9.77 -15.83 -16.15
CA GLN A 257 -8.68 -16.11 -17.09
C GLN A 257 -7.39 -15.33 -16.80
N HIS A 258 -7.48 -14.14 -16.19
CA HIS A 258 -6.31 -13.32 -15.89
C HIS A 258 -5.51 -13.91 -14.73
N ALA A 259 -6.18 -14.48 -13.72
CA ALA A 259 -5.52 -15.23 -12.66
C ALA A 259 -4.82 -16.48 -13.22
N VAL A 260 -5.53 -17.26 -14.06
CA VAL A 260 -4.97 -18.47 -14.69
C VAL A 260 -3.76 -18.13 -15.57
N GLY A 261 -3.89 -17.15 -16.45
CA GLY A 261 -2.82 -16.75 -17.38
C GLY A 261 -1.60 -16.18 -16.65
N LEU A 262 -1.79 -15.41 -15.58
CA LEU A 262 -0.70 -14.91 -14.76
C LEU A 262 0.02 -16.06 -14.03
N GLU A 263 -0.71 -16.99 -13.41
CA GLU A 263 -0.13 -18.16 -12.74
C GLU A 263 0.66 -19.04 -13.71
N GLN A 264 0.17 -19.26 -14.93
CA GLN A 264 0.91 -19.97 -15.98
C GLN A 264 2.18 -19.23 -16.41
N THR A 265 2.11 -17.91 -16.55
CA THR A 265 3.27 -17.07 -16.93
C THR A 265 4.35 -17.12 -15.86
N LEU A 266 3.96 -17.07 -14.58
CA LEU A 266 4.87 -17.18 -13.44
C LEU A 266 5.50 -18.56 -13.34
N ALA A 267 4.73 -19.63 -13.54
CA ALA A 267 5.26 -21.00 -13.58
C ALA A 267 6.29 -21.15 -14.71
N LYS A 268 6.00 -20.58 -15.89
CA LYS A 268 6.92 -20.56 -17.03
C LYS A 268 8.19 -19.77 -16.74
N LEU A 269 8.08 -18.57 -16.16
CA LEU A 269 9.22 -17.72 -15.81
C LEU A 269 10.23 -18.49 -14.95
N HIS A 270 9.74 -19.16 -13.91
CA HIS A 270 10.58 -19.89 -12.96
C HIS A 270 10.92 -21.33 -13.38
N SER A 271 10.48 -21.76 -14.56
CA SER A 271 10.56 -23.15 -15.02
C SER A 271 10.01 -24.16 -14.00
N LYS A 272 8.94 -23.79 -13.28
CA LYS A 272 8.27 -24.62 -12.28
C LYS A 272 6.97 -25.20 -12.81
N GLN A 273 6.50 -26.26 -12.16
CA GLN A 273 5.27 -26.95 -12.56
C GLN A 273 4.02 -26.09 -12.38
N ALA A 274 3.99 -25.26 -11.35
CA ALA A 274 2.85 -24.39 -11.05
C ALA A 274 3.29 -23.14 -10.29
N ALA A 275 2.42 -22.13 -10.30
CA ALA A 275 2.50 -20.95 -9.43
C ALA A 275 1.12 -20.61 -8.86
N LEU A 276 1.11 -19.80 -7.80
CA LEU A 276 -0.11 -19.35 -7.11
C LEU A 276 0.00 -17.88 -6.75
N VAL A 277 -1.01 -17.08 -7.13
CA VAL A 277 -1.03 -15.63 -6.90
C VAL A 277 -1.78 -15.28 -5.61
N PHE A 278 -1.20 -14.35 -4.84
CA PHE A 278 -1.68 -13.78 -3.59
C PHE A 278 -1.81 -12.25 -3.71
N SER A 279 -2.49 -11.64 -2.73
CA SER A 279 -2.69 -10.18 -2.66
C SER A 279 -1.39 -9.37 -2.54
N SER A 280 -0.34 -9.94 -1.96
CA SER A 280 1.00 -9.37 -1.88
C SER A 280 2.01 -10.47 -1.56
N CYS A 281 3.30 -10.23 -1.77
CA CYS A 281 4.32 -11.19 -1.36
C CYS A 281 4.44 -11.27 0.18
N TYR A 282 4.03 -10.23 0.91
CA TYR A 282 3.89 -10.35 2.36
C TYR A 282 2.95 -11.50 2.73
N VAL A 283 1.77 -11.54 2.09
CA VAL A 283 0.78 -12.60 2.32
C VAL A 283 1.25 -13.93 1.74
N ALA A 284 1.92 -13.95 0.58
CA ALA A 284 2.48 -15.19 0.01
C ALA A 284 3.47 -15.85 0.98
N ASN A 285 4.42 -15.09 1.53
CA ASN A 285 5.40 -15.61 2.48
C ASN A 285 4.74 -16.06 3.79
N ASP A 286 3.92 -15.19 4.39
CA ASP A 286 3.24 -15.47 5.64
C ASP A 286 2.37 -16.74 5.53
N ALA A 287 1.47 -16.77 4.55
CA ALA A 287 0.54 -17.87 4.36
C ALA A 287 1.24 -19.20 4.02
N THR A 288 2.28 -19.16 3.18
CA THR A 288 2.99 -20.38 2.77
C THR A 288 3.79 -20.97 3.93
N LEU A 289 4.62 -20.16 4.61
CA LEU A 289 5.43 -20.63 5.73
C LEU A 289 4.56 -21.03 6.93
N ALA A 290 3.48 -20.29 7.22
CA ALA A 290 2.53 -20.65 8.27
C ALA A 290 1.85 -22.00 7.98
N THR A 291 1.41 -22.22 6.73
CA THR A 291 0.74 -23.46 6.33
C THR A 291 1.70 -24.64 6.36
N LEU A 292 2.89 -24.53 5.75
CA LEU A 292 3.86 -25.63 5.75
C LEU A 292 4.35 -25.97 7.14
N GLY A 293 4.76 -24.96 7.93
CA GLY A 293 5.28 -25.21 9.28
C GLY A 293 4.24 -25.81 10.23
N SER A 294 2.94 -25.50 10.06
CA SER A 294 1.87 -26.08 10.88
C SER A 294 1.37 -27.45 10.41
N LYS A 295 1.58 -27.81 9.13
CA LYS A 295 1.09 -29.08 8.55
C LYS A 295 2.16 -30.16 8.44
N LEU A 296 3.41 -29.79 8.25
CA LEU A 296 4.51 -30.75 8.24
C LEU A 296 4.79 -31.23 9.68
N PRO A 297 4.80 -32.56 9.94
CA PRO A 297 4.91 -33.09 11.29
C PRO A 297 6.26 -32.73 11.91
N ASN A 298 6.23 -32.08 13.08
CA ASN A 298 7.43 -31.66 13.83
C ASN A 298 8.42 -30.81 13.02
N CYS A 299 7.94 -30.07 12.03
CA CYS A 299 8.77 -29.28 11.13
C CYS A 299 9.71 -28.32 11.88
N VAL A 300 10.94 -28.19 11.37
CA VAL A 300 11.90 -27.19 11.81
C VAL A 300 12.20 -26.21 10.68
N ILE A 301 12.00 -24.93 10.93
CA ILE A 301 12.32 -23.87 9.96
C ILE A 301 13.65 -23.21 10.34
N LEU A 302 14.62 -23.29 9.45
CA LEU A 302 15.90 -22.61 9.53
C LEU A 302 15.77 -21.27 8.81
N SER A 303 15.89 -20.16 9.52
CA SER A 303 15.67 -18.81 8.99
C SER A 303 16.96 -18.02 9.01
N ASP A 304 17.30 -17.40 7.89
CA ASP A 304 18.34 -16.36 7.88
C ASP A 304 17.96 -15.24 8.86
N SER A 305 18.95 -14.72 9.60
CA SER A 305 18.74 -13.68 10.61
C SER A 305 18.24 -12.34 10.06
N MET A 306 18.41 -12.08 8.76
CA MET A 306 18.00 -10.85 8.08
C MET A 306 16.75 -11.02 7.21
N ASN A 307 16.07 -12.18 7.29
CA ASN A 307 14.82 -12.42 6.57
C ASN A 307 13.78 -11.32 6.80
N HIS A 308 13.04 -11.00 5.73
CA HIS A 308 11.98 -10.02 5.75
C HIS A 308 10.91 -10.35 6.79
N ALA A 309 10.27 -9.30 7.31
CA ALA A 309 9.25 -9.40 8.34
C ALA A 309 8.10 -10.36 7.97
N SER A 310 7.73 -10.45 6.68
CA SER A 310 6.68 -11.39 6.22
C SER A 310 7.05 -12.85 6.45
N MET A 311 8.30 -13.23 6.21
CA MET A 311 8.80 -14.58 6.46
C MET A 311 8.85 -14.86 7.95
N ILE A 312 9.36 -13.90 8.73
CA ILE A 312 9.40 -14.00 10.20
C ILE A 312 8.00 -14.19 10.78
N GLN A 313 6.99 -13.46 10.29
CA GLN A 313 5.61 -13.64 10.75
C GLN A 313 5.05 -15.00 10.35
N GLY A 314 5.23 -15.45 9.10
CA GLY A 314 4.80 -16.79 8.68
C GLY A 314 5.38 -17.91 9.56
N ILE A 315 6.68 -17.84 9.84
CA ILE A 315 7.37 -18.79 10.74
C ILE A 315 6.77 -18.73 12.14
N ARG A 316 6.52 -17.53 12.69
CA ARG A 316 5.90 -17.37 14.02
C ARG A 316 4.47 -17.89 14.07
N HIS A 317 3.66 -17.60 13.05
CA HIS A 317 2.28 -18.05 12.94
C HIS A 317 2.17 -19.56 12.74
N SER A 318 3.20 -20.21 12.17
CA SER A 318 3.22 -21.66 11.98
C SER A 318 3.23 -22.47 13.29
N GLY A 319 3.79 -21.89 14.37
CA GLY A 319 4.07 -22.62 15.61
C GLY A 319 5.21 -23.66 15.51
N ALA A 320 5.84 -23.81 14.35
CA ALA A 320 6.96 -24.73 14.14
C ALA A 320 8.18 -24.35 14.97
N LYS A 321 9.04 -25.34 15.27
CA LYS A 321 10.36 -25.06 15.86
C LYS A 321 11.16 -24.24 14.85
N LYS A 322 11.83 -23.19 15.32
CA LYS A 322 12.69 -22.35 14.46
C LYS A 322 14.12 -22.33 14.94
N MET A 323 15.06 -22.27 14.00
CA MET A 323 16.47 -22.06 14.26
C MET A 323 16.96 -20.91 13.38
N VAL A 324 17.48 -19.84 13.98
CA VAL A 324 17.95 -18.68 13.20
C VAL A 324 19.44 -18.82 12.96
N PHE A 325 19.87 -18.87 11.70
CA PHE A 325 21.29 -18.85 11.33
C PHE A 325 21.75 -17.42 11.03
N LYS A 326 23.02 -17.13 11.28
CA LYS A 326 23.61 -15.81 11.01
C LYS A 326 23.51 -15.52 9.51
N HIS A 327 23.35 -14.24 9.18
CA HIS A 327 23.11 -13.79 7.81
C HIS A 327 24.17 -14.34 6.84
N ASN A 328 23.72 -15.08 5.81
CA ASN A 328 24.57 -15.73 4.79
C ASN A 328 25.68 -16.65 5.35
N ASP A 329 25.62 -17.09 6.61
CA ASP A 329 26.64 -17.95 7.23
C ASP A 329 26.31 -19.43 7.01
N LEU A 330 26.95 -20.02 5.98
CA LEU A 330 26.78 -21.43 5.62
C LEU A 330 27.25 -22.40 6.70
N ALA A 331 28.30 -22.06 7.44
CA ALA A 331 28.84 -22.93 8.49
C ALA A 331 27.88 -23.00 9.68
N ASP A 332 27.29 -21.86 10.07
CA ASP A 332 26.27 -21.80 11.11
C ASP A 332 24.96 -22.48 10.67
N LEU A 333 24.58 -22.36 9.39
CA LEU A 333 23.46 -23.10 8.82
C LEU A 333 23.70 -24.61 8.86
N GLU A 334 24.86 -25.08 8.38
CA GLU A 334 25.24 -26.49 8.36
C GLU A 334 25.29 -27.09 9.77
N ALA A 335 25.89 -26.39 10.74
CA ALA A 335 25.93 -26.83 12.13
C ALA A 335 24.53 -27.04 12.72
N LYS A 336 23.57 -26.17 12.36
CA LYS A 336 22.18 -26.29 12.78
C LYS A 336 21.46 -27.43 12.08
N LEU A 337 21.65 -27.60 10.77
CA LEU A 337 21.09 -28.72 10.01
C LEU A 337 21.59 -30.07 10.55
N ALA A 338 22.89 -30.20 10.79
CA ALA A 338 23.52 -31.40 11.33
C ALA A 338 23.03 -31.79 12.73
N SER A 339 22.49 -30.82 13.49
CA SER A 339 21.91 -31.07 14.82
C SER A 339 20.51 -31.69 14.78
N LEU A 340 19.89 -31.78 13.60
CA LEU A 340 18.52 -32.27 13.42
C LEU A 340 18.53 -33.69 12.82
N PRO A 341 17.63 -34.59 13.27
CA PRO A 341 17.48 -35.91 12.66
C PRO A 341 17.07 -35.82 11.18
N SER A 342 17.52 -36.78 10.38
CA SER A 342 17.28 -36.81 8.93
C SER A 342 15.80 -36.84 8.56
N GLU A 343 14.99 -37.57 9.33
CA GLU A 343 13.57 -37.82 9.12
C GLU A 343 12.66 -36.65 9.51
N VAL A 344 13.19 -35.66 10.22
CA VAL A 344 12.45 -34.45 10.57
C VAL A 344 12.33 -33.56 9.32
N PRO A 345 11.12 -33.12 8.93
CA PRO A 345 10.96 -32.14 7.85
C PRO A 345 11.64 -30.82 8.19
N LYS A 346 12.42 -30.29 7.25
CA LYS A 346 13.21 -29.06 7.42
C LYS A 346 12.89 -28.09 6.29
N ILE A 347 12.79 -26.80 6.60
CA ILE A 347 12.68 -25.73 5.60
C ILE A 347 13.81 -24.74 5.83
N ILE A 348 14.63 -24.48 4.81
CA ILE A 348 15.62 -23.39 4.84
C ILE A 348 14.99 -22.18 4.15
N ALA A 349 14.74 -21.12 4.91
CA ALA A 349 14.10 -19.90 4.44
C ALA A 349 15.11 -18.74 4.39
N PHE A 350 15.30 -18.15 3.20
CA PHE A 350 16.28 -17.09 2.94
C PHE A 350 15.86 -16.21 1.76
N GLU A 351 16.56 -15.09 1.55
CA GLU A 351 16.35 -14.19 0.42
C GLU A 351 17.49 -14.33 -0.60
N SER A 352 17.18 -14.08 -1.86
CA SER A 352 18.19 -13.92 -2.92
C SER A 352 18.91 -12.58 -2.79
N VAL A 353 18.18 -11.46 -2.74
CA VAL A 353 18.71 -10.09 -2.63
C VAL A 353 18.11 -9.42 -1.41
N TYR A 354 18.93 -9.15 -0.40
CA TYR A 354 18.46 -8.57 0.85
C TYR A 354 18.25 -7.08 0.72
N SER A 355 16.99 -6.67 0.90
CA SER A 355 16.51 -5.34 0.53
C SER A 355 17.28 -4.15 1.10
N MET A 356 17.82 -4.23 2.31
CA MET A 356 18.36 -3.09 3.04
C MET A 356 19.87 -2.90 2.88
N CYS A 357 20.63 -3.99 2.76
CA CYS A 357 22.09 -4.00 2.59
C CYS A 357 22.51 -4.28 1.15
N GLY A 358 21.64 -4.89 0.34
CA GLY A 358 21.96 -5.29 -1.03
C GLY A 358 22.82 -6.55 -1.13
N SER A 359 23.08 -7.25 -0.03
CA SER A 359 23.77 -8.55 -0.08
C SER A 359 22.96 -9.57 -0.87
N VAL A 360 23.66 -10.58 -1.40
CA VAL A 360 23.07 -11.67 -2.16
C VAL A 360 23.29 -12.98 -1.40
N GLY A 361 22.26 -13.83 -1.32
CA GLY A 361 22.33 -15.12 -0.64
C GLY A 361 23.17 -16.16 -1.41
N PRO A 362 23.90 -17.06 -0.72
CA PRO A 362 24.65 -18.15 -1.36
C PRO A 362 23.70 -19.29 -1.77
N ILE A 363 22.95 -19.09 -2.86
CA ILE A 363 21.81 -19.94 -3.24
C ILE A 363 22.26 -21.37 -3.55
N GLU A 364 23.33 -21.55 -4.33
CA GLU A 364 23.81 -22.87 -4.75
C GLU A 364 24.25 -23.70 -3.55
N GLU A 365 25.02 -23.11 -2.65
CA GLU A 365 25.54 -23.78 -1.45
C GLU A 365 24.42 -24.07 -0.44
N ILE A 366 23.40 -23.21 -0.35
CA ILE A 366 22.21 -23.50 0.45
C ILE A 366 21.45 -24.69 -0.14
N CYS A 367 21.33 -24.80 -1.47
CA CYS A 367 20.76 -25.98 -2.11
C CYS A 367 21.60 -27.23 -1.82
N ASP A 368 22.93 -27.16 -1.84
CA ASP A 368 23.81 -28.29 -1.50
C ASP A 368 23.56 -28.78 -0.07
N LEU A 369 23.42 -27.85 0.88
CA LEU A 369 23.08 -28.18 2.26
C LEU A 369 21.65 -28.73 2.39
N ALA A 370 20.70 -28.20 1.60
CA ALA A 370 19.33 -28.70 1.59
C ALA A 370 19.28 -30.17 1.14
N ASP A 371 19.97 -30.49 0.04
CA ASP A 371 20.09 -31.84 -0.50
C ASP A 371 20.78 -32.78 0.51
N LYS A 372 21.89 -32.34 1.11
CA LYS A 372 22.68 -33.12 2.08
C LYS A 372 21.90 -33.49 3.34
N TYR A 373 21.04 -32.59 3.84
CA TYR A 373 20.34 -32.75 5.13
C TYR A 373 18.84 -33.03 4.99
N GLY A 374 18.34 -33.22 3.76
CA GLY A 374 16.93 -33.49 3.48
C GLY A 374 16.01 -32.34 3.90
N ALA A 375 16.37 -31.12 3.55
CA ALA A 375 15.54 -29.93 3.73
C ALA A 375 14.97 -29.47 2.40
N ILE A 376 13.82 -28.79 2.42
CA ILE A 376 13.33 -28.02 1.28
C ILE A 376 13.78 -26.56 1.39
N THR A 377 13.93 -25.89 0.26
CA THR A 377 14.33 -24.48 0.17
C THR A 377 13.12 -23.57 -0.06
N PHE A 378 13.07 -22.48 0.71
CA PHE A 378 12.14 -21.38 0.53
C PHE A 378 12.96 -20.12 0.22
N LEU A 379 12.98 -19.73 -1.04
CA LEU A 379 13.76 -18.61 -1.55
C LEU A 379 12.84 -17.44 -1.88
N ASP A 380 13.06 -16.32 -1.21
CA ASP A 380 12.42 -15.05 -1.56
C ASP A 380 13.24 -14.30 -2.63
N GLU A 381 12.66 -14.16 -3.82
CA GLU A 381 13.22 -13.45 -4.98
C GLU A 381 12.56 -12.08 -5.23
N VAL A 382 11.90 -11.52 -4.23
CA VAL A 382 11.13 -10.26 -4.33
C VAL A 382 11.97 -9.07 -4.81
N HIS A 383 13.25 -9.00 -4.42
CA HIS A 383 14.19 -7.97 -4.84
C HIS A 383 15.09 -8.41 -5.99
N ALA A 384 14.70 -9.45 -6.73
CA ALA A 384 15.48 -9.98 -7.82
C ALA A 384 14.67 -10.22 -9.10
N VAL A 385 13.43 -10.70 -8.96
CA VAL A 385 12.51 -10.91 -10.09
C VAL A 385 12.38 -9.64 -10.93
N GLY A 386 12.47 -9.82 -12.24
CA GLY A 386 12.54 -8.79 -13.27
C GLY A 386 13.96 -8.26 -13.54
N MET A 387 14.91 -8.40 -12.61
CA MET A 387 16.20 -7.69 -12.63
C MET A 387 17.44 -8.57 -12.81
N TYR A 388 17.36 -9.87 -12.53
CA TYR A 388 18.48 -10.81 -12.68
C TYR A 388 18.08 -12.01 -13.51
N GLY A 389 19.07 -12.53 -14.25
CA GLY A 389 18.93 -13.62 -15.19
C GLY A 389 18.54 -13.12 -16.58
N PRO A 390 18.71 -13.96 -17.63
CA PRO A 390 18.44 -13.57 -19.00
C PRO A 390 16.96 -13.25 -19.24
N SER A 391 16.02 -13.90 -18.56
CA SER A 391 14.58 -13.60 -18.66
C SER A 391 14.04 -12.77 -17.48
N GLY A 392 14.88 -12.47 -16.49
CA GLY A 392 14.46 -11.72 -15.32
C GLY A 392 13.72 -12.60 -14.31
N ALA A 393 14.04 -13.89 -14.20
CA ALA A 393 13.39 -14.78 -13.23
C ALA A 393 13.98 -14.65 -11.82
N GLY A 394 15.20 -14.14 -11.66
CA GLY A 394 15.81 -13.94 -10.34
C GLY A 394 17.31 -14.23 -10.32
N VAL A 395 17.92 -14.17 -9.13
CA VAL A 395 19.32 -14.54 -8.94
C VAL A 395 19.52 -16.03 -9.18
N ALA A 396 18.57 -16.89 -8.80
CA ALA A 396 18.68 -18.32 -9.07
C ALA A 396 18.75 -18.64 -10.57
N GLU A 397 18.07 -17.86 -11.42
CA GLU A 397 18.24 -17.94 -12.88
C GLU A 397 19.60 -17.40 -13.33
N HIS A 398 20.08 -16.35 -12.66
CA HIS A 398 21.34 -15.69 -13.00
C HIS A 398 22.57 -16.58 -12.77
N LEU A 399 22.56 -17.43 -11.74
CA LEU A 399 23.69 -18.32 -11.43
C LEU A 399 24.00 -19.30 -12.58
N ASP A 400 22.97 -19.68 -13.36
CA ASP A 400 23.11 -20.49 -14.58
C ASP A 400 22.71 -19.70 -15.84
N PHE A 401 23.18 -18.44 -15.95
CA PHE A 401 22.76 -17.48 -16.99
C PHE A 401 22.74 -18.08 -18.40
N GLU A 402 23.85 -18.70 -18.83
CA GLU A 402 23.98 -19.25 -20.18
C GLU A 402 23.10 -20.49 -20.41
N ALA A 403 22.86 -21.30 -19.38
CA ALA A 403 21.95 -22.44 -19.48
C ALA A 403 20.51 -21.96 -19.70
N HIS A 404 20.09 -20.93 -18.96
CA HIS A 404 18.77 -20.32 -19.12
C HIS A 404 18.62 -19.58 -20.45
N ALA A 405 19.62 -18.80 -20.87
CA ALA A 405 19.62 -18.09 -22.15
C ALA A 405 19.52 -19.07 -23.34
N SER A 406 20.12 -20.26 -23.21
CA SER A 406 20.02 -21.35 -24.20
C SER A 406 18.80 -22.26 -24.04
N GLY A 407 17.83 -21.91 -23.17
CA GLY A 407 16.59 -22.66 -22.98
C GLY A 407 16.75 -24.01 -22.29
N ARG A 408 17.80 -24.18 -21.46
CA ARG A 408 18.12 -25.42 -20.74
C ARG A 408 17.99 -25.23 -19.21
N PRO A 409 16.76 -25.08 -18.67
CA PRO A 409 16.56 -24.80 -17.25
C PRO A 409 16.64 -26.03 -16.34
N ARG A 410 16.83 -27.25 -16.85
CA ARG A 410 16.84 -28.47 -16.03
C ARG A 410 18.23 -28.71 -15.42
N GLY A 411 18.26 -29.06 -14.14
CA GLY A 411 19.50 -29.27 -13.37
C GLY A 411 20.23 -27.99 -12.97
N THR A 412 19.65 -26.80 -13.23
CA THR A 412 20.18 -25.51 -12.79
C THR A 412 19.87 -25.24 -11.32
N VAL A 413 20.51 -24.24 -10.72
CA VAL A 413 20.23 -23.78 -9.35
C VAL A 413 18.76 -23.39 -9.21
N MET A 414 18.16 -22.69 -10.18
CA MET A 414 16.72 -22.38 -10.14
C MET A 414 15.84 -23.64 -10.14
N ASP A 415 16.24 -24.71 -10.84
CA ASP A 415 15.52 -26.00 -10.83
C ASP A 415 15.55 -26.66 -9.44
N ARG A 416 16.68 -26.55 -8.73
CA ARG A 416 16.90 -27.12 -7.38
C ARG A 416 16.08 -26.42 -6.28
N ILE A 417 15.67 -25.17 -6.47
CA ILE A 417 14.85 -24.46 -5.47
C ILE A 417 13.43 -25.04 -5.40
N ASP A 418 12.97 -25.45 -4.23
CA ASP A 418 11.63 -26.05 -4.08
C ASP A 418 10.51 -25.01 -4.18
N ILE A 419 10.72 -23.85 -3.54
CA ILE A 419 9.73 -22.79 -3.41
C ILE A 419 10.38 -21.44 -3.70
N ILE A 420 9.99 -20.83 -4.79
CA ILE A 420 10.36 -19.45 -5.11
C ILE A 420 9.17 -18.55 -4.76
N THR A 421 9.42 -17.48 -4.01
CA THR A 421 8.41 -16.43 -3.81
C THR A 421 8.85 -15.13 -4.45
N GLY A 422 7.86 -14.37 -4.94
CA GLY A 422 8.14 -13.12 -5.64
C GLY A 422 7.00 -12.13 -5.52
N THR A 423 7.26 -10.90 -5.97
CA THR A 423 6.29 -9.80 -5.94
C THR A 423 5.95 -9.34 -7.35
N LEU A 424 4.74 -8.83 -7.53
CA LEU A 424 4.33 -8.12 -8.74
C LEU A 424 4.49 -6.60 -8.59
N GLY A 425 4.78 -6.11 -7.38
CA GLY A 425 4.77 -4.68 -7.06
C GLY A 425 6.11 -3.98 -6.99
N LYS A 426 7.15 -4.57 -7.57
CA LYS A 426 8.49 -3.96 -7.66
C LYS A 426 8.91 -3.80 -9.12
N ALA A 427 9.83 -4.61 -9.62
CA ALA A 427 10.30 -4.53 -11.01
C ALA A 427 9.18 -4.66 -12.05
N TYR A 428 8.09 -5.39 -11.73
CA TYR A 428 6.92 -5.53 -12.60
C TYR A 428 5.86 -4.42 -12.46
N GLY A 429 6.03 -3.45 -11.55
CA GLY A 429 5.26 -2.20 -11.54
C GLY A 429 3.76 -2.30 -11.20
N CYS A 430 3.26 -3.44 -10.72
CA CYS A 430 1.85 -3.68 -10.38
C CYS A 430 1.67 -3.89 -8.87
N VAL A 431 0.83 -4.84 -8.45
CA VAL A 431 0.68 -5.26 -7.05
C VAL A 431 0.25 -6.73 -6.99
N GLY A 432 0.71 -7.44 -5.96
CA GLY A 432 0.48 -8.87 -5.80
C GLY A 432 1.76 -9.57 -5.35
N GLY A 433 1.63 -10.83 -5.00
CA GLY A 433 2.77 -11.73 -4.79
C GLY A 433 2.43 -13.13 -5.23
N TYR A 434 3.41 -14.00 -5.27
CA TYR A 434 3.21 -15.37 -5.71
C TYR A 434 4.20 -16.31 -5.06
N ILE A 435 3.87 -17.60 -5.15
CA ILE A 435 4.83 -18.70 -5.02
C ILE A 435 4.88 -19.48 -6.33
N ALA A 436 6.02 -20.08 -6.64
CA ALA A 436 6.22 -21.03 -7.73
C ALA A 436 6.96 -22.27 -7.22
N GLY A 437 6.58 -23.45 -7.68
CA GLY A 437 7.15 -24.71 -7.20
C GLY A 437 6.49 -25.93 -7.83
N SER A 438 6.55 -27.08 -7.16
CA SER A 438 5.87 -28.29 -7.61
C SER A 438 4.34 -28.10 -7.62
N SER A 439 3.66 -28.81 -8.52
CA SER A 439 2.20 -28.74 -8.64
C SER A 439 1.49 -29.16 -7.35
N LEU A 440 2.00 -30.17 -6.66
CA LEU A 440 1.48 -30.66 -5.38
C LEU A 440 1.67 -29.65 -4.24
N LEU A 441 2.85 -29.03 -4.14
CA LEU A 441 3.08 -27.97 -3.17
C LEU A 441 2.09 -26.82 -3.38
N VAL A 442 2.02 -26.34 -4.61
CA VAL A 442 1.16 -25.21 -4.96
C VAL A 442 -0.31 -25.53 -4.69
N ASP A 443 -0.76 -26.75 -4.99
CA ASP A 443 -2.13 -27.19 -4.70
C ASP A 443 -2.41 -27.37 -3.19
N ALA A 444 -1.42 -27.86 -2.43
CA ALA A 444 -1.52 -27.92 -0.98
C ALA A 444 -1.70 -26.53 -0.37
N ILE A 445 -0.91 -25.54 -0.81
CA ILE A 445 -1.06 -24.16 -0.34
C ILE A 445 -2.40 -23.57 -0.78
N ARG A 446 -2.79 -23.75 -2.04
CA ARG A 446 -4.10 -23.31 -2.57
C ARG A 446 -5.27 -23.85 -1.75
N SER A 447 -5.17 -25.09 -1.28
CA SER A 447 -6.24 -25.81 -0.59
C SER A 447 -6.26 -25.58 0.92
N LEU A 448 -5.14 -25.18 1.52
CA LEU A 448 -4.99 -25.13 2.98
C LEU A 448 -4.71 -23.73 3.54
N ALA A 449 -4.19 -22.80 2.73
CA ALA A 449 -3.74 -21.51 3.23
C ALA A 449 -4.91 -20.51 3.38
N PRO A 450 -5.30 -20.12 4.61
CA PRO A 450 -6.45 -19.23 4.83
C PRO A 450 -6.23 -17.83 4.23
N GLY A 451 -4.98 -17.35 4.22
CA GLY A 451 -4.59 -16.08 3.60
C GLY A 451 -4.77 -16.03 2.08
N PHE A 452 -4.92 -17.19 1.43
CA PHE A 452 -5.30 -17.32 0.02
C PHE A 452 -6.82 -17.48 -0.14
N ILE A 453 -7.44 -18.37 0.65
CA ILE A 453 -8.82 -18.81 0.45
C ILE A 453 -9.84 -17.72 0.82
N PHE A 454 -9.64 -17.04 1.95
CA PHE A 454 -10.65 -16.17 2.57
C PHE A 454 -10.42 -14.68 2.28
N THR A 455 -9.90 -14.38 1.08
CA THR A 455 -9.68 -13.01 0.61
C THR A 455 -10.18 -12.82 -0.81
N THR A 456 -10.57 -11.59 -1.14
CA THR A 456 -10.96 -11.22 -2.51
C THR A 456 -9.75 -11.37 -3.44
N SER A 457 -10.00 -11.94 -4.63
CA SER A 457 -8.98 -12.08 -5.67
C SER A 457 -8.49 -10.71 -6.16
N LEU A 458 -7.26 -10.65 -6.69
CA LEU A 458 -6.73 -9.42 -7.26
C LEU A 458 -7.62 -8.91 -8.42
N PRO A 459 -7.70 -7.58 -8.64
CA PRO A 459 -8.35 -7.01 -9.81
C PRO A 459 -7.87 -7.64 -11.13
N PRO A 460 -8.77 -8.00 -12.08
CA PRO A 460 -8.41 -8.52 -13.39
C PRO A 460 -7.40 -7.65 -14.14
N ALA A 461 -7.61 -6.32 -14.14
CA ALA A 461 -6.71 -5.37 -14.79
C ALA A 461 -5.29 -5.40 -14.19
N VAL A 462 -5.16 -5.53 -12.87
CA VAL A 462 -3.86 -5.65 -12.19
C VAL A 462 -3.16 -6.94 -12.61
N MET A 463 -3.87 -8.06 -12.67
CA MET A 463 -3.28 -9.34 -13.07
C MET A 463 -2.86 -9.34 -14.56
N ALA A 464 -3.68 -8.74 -15.43
CA ALA A 464 -3.37 -8.59 -16.85
C ALA A 464 -2.13 -7.70 -17.06
N GLY A 465 -2.07 -6.54 -16.41
CA GLY A 465 -0.90 -5.65 -16.45
C GLY A 465 0.38 -6.33 -15.94
N ALA A 466 0.29 -7.07 -14.83
CA ALA A 466 1.42 -7.81 -14.28
C ALA A 466 1.91 -8.92 -15.24
N LYS A 467 0.99 -9.65 -15.87
CA LYS A 467 1.33 -10.64 -16.91
C LYS A 467 2.08 -9.97 -18.07
N THR A 468 1.58 -8.86 -18.59
CA THR A 468 2.23 -8.09 -19.66
C THR A 468 3.62 -7.61 -19.25
N ALA A 469 3.77 -7.11 -18.03
CA ALA A 469 5.07 -6.66 -17.50
C ALA A 469 6.09 -7.81 -17.45
N ILE A 470 5.67 -9.00 -16.99
CA ILE A 470 6.53 -10.19 -16.95
C ILE A 470 6.91 -10.62 -18.37
N GLU A 471 5.94 -10.74 -19.28
CA GLU A 471 6.18 -11.15 -20.67
C GLU A 471 7.09 -10.17 -21.43
N TYR A 472 6.97 -8.87 -21.14
CA TYR A 472 7.87 -7.84 -21.67
C TYR A 472 9.30 -8.05 -21.15
N GLN A 473 9.47 -8.18 -19.84
CA GLN A 473 10.81 -8.32 -19.23
C GLN A 473 11.49 -9.65 -19.58
N MET A 474 10.72 -10.71 -19.83
CA MET A 474 11.24 -11.99 -20.35
C MET A 474 11.88 -11.85 -21.75
N LYS A 475 11.44 -10.86 -22.54
CA LYS A 475 11.92 -10.66 -23.92
C LYS A 475 12.91 -9.52 -24.06
N TYR A 476 12.89 -8.55 -23.14
CA TYR A 476 13.71 -7.34 -23.20
C TYR A 476 14.68 -7.26 -22.02
N ALA A 477 15.98 -7.37 -22.31
CA ALA A 477 17.04 -7.27 -21.30
C ALA A 477 17.51 -5.83 -21.06
N GLY A 478 17.19 -4.89 -21.95
CA GLY A 478 17.79 -3.56 -21.93
C GLY A 478 17.47 -2.75 -20.67
N ASP A 479 16.29 -2.93 -20.06
CA ASP A 479 15.98 -2.29 -18.78
C ASP A 479 16.90 -2.82 -17.66
N ARG A 480 17.21 -4.12 -17.63
CA ARG A 480 18.15 -4.70 -16.64
C ARG A 480 19.55 -4.14 -16.84
N ARG A 481 20.04 -4.10 -18.08
CA ARG A 481 21.38 -3.57 -18.42
C ARG A 481 21.53 -2.11 -18.00
N LEU A 482 20.55 -1.25 -18.33
CA LEU A 482 20.58 0.16 -17.92
C LEU A 482 20.52 0.35 -16.42
N GLN A 483 19.71 -0.45 -15.72
CA GLN A 483 19.65 -0.38 -14.26
C GLN A 483 21.03 -0.67 -13.66
N GLN A 484 21.69 -1.76 -14.10
CA GLN A 484 23.01 -2.13 -13.59
C GLN A 484 24.06 -1.07 -13.91
N LEU A 485 24.05 -0.53 -15.14
CA LEU A 485 24.94 0.55 -15.56
C LEU A 485 24.77 1.80 -14.68
N HIS A 486 23.54 2.28 -14.52
CA HIS A 486 23.25 3.46 -13.69
C HIS A 486 23.60 3.22 -12.23
N THR A 487 23.35 2.02 -11.68
CA THR A 487 23.75 1.70 -10.31
C THR A 487 25.27 1.74 -10.15
N ARG A 488 26.05 1.17 -11.09
CA ARG A 488 27.51 1.20 -11.03
C ARG A 488 28.06 2.62 -11.10
N GLN A 489 27.53 3.43 -12.00
CA GLN A 489 27.90 4.84 -12.14
C GLN A 489 27.66 5.61 -10.84
N VAL A 490 26.48 5.47 -10.25
CA VAL A 490 26.15 6.14 -8.97
C VAL A 490 27.05 5.62 -7.83
N LYS A 491 27.29 4.32 -7.72
CA LYS A 491 28.20 3.77 -6.69
C LYS A 491 29.62 4.34 -6.84
N ALA A 492 30.18 4.30 -8.04
CA ALA A 492 31.53 4.77 -8.32
C ALA A 492 31.70 6.27 -8.03
N GLU A 493 30.74 7.11 -8.44
CA GLU A 493 30.78 8.56 -8.17
C GLU A 493 30.70 8.88 -6.68
N LEU A 494 29.87 8.16 -5.92
CA LEU A 494 29.76 8.35 -4.47
C LEU A 494 31.02 7.90 -3.72
N GLU A 495 31.59 6.76 -4.13
CA GLU A 495 32.84 6.24 -3.58
C GLU A 495 34.00 7.20 -3.86
N GLY A 496 34.10 7.74 -5.09
CA GLY A 496 35.09 8.76 -5.46
C GLY A 496 35.00 10.05 -4.64
N ARG A 497 33.82 10.34 -4.06
CA ARG A 497 33.56 11.48 -3.16
C ARG A 497 33.65 11.13 -1.68
N ASN A 498 34.10 9.92 -1.34
CA ASN A 498 34.24 9.47 0.05
C ASN A 498 32.88 9.44 0.79
N ILE A 499 31.77 9.27 0.05
CA ILE A 499 30.44 9.04 0.63
C ILE A 499 30.31 7.54 0.97
N PRO A 500 29.82 7.18 2.17
CA PRO A 500 29.87 5.82 2.70
C PRO A 500 28.81 4.89 2.09
N VAL A 501 29.05 4.43 0.87
CA VAL A 501 28.27 3.34 0.24
C VAL A 501 28.56 2.03 0.98
N ILE A 502 27.52 1.34 1.45
CA ILE A 502 27.64 -0.01 2.00
C ILE A 502 27.93 -0.97 0.84
N PRO A 503 29.10 -1.66 0.81
CA PRO A 503 29.48 -2.52 -0.29
C PRO A 503 28.48 -3.65 -0.52
N ASN A 504 28.08 -3.86 -1.78
CA ASN A 504 27.17 -4.94 -2.14
C ASN A 504 27.15 -5.19 -3.67
N PRO A 505 26.81 -6.41 -4.13
CA PRO A 505 26.87 -6.79 -5.54
C PRO A 505 25.56 -6.51 -6.31
N SER A 506 24.62 -5.78 -5.70
CA SER A 506 23.24 -5.62 -6.21
C SER A 506 22.95 -4.24 -6.80
N HIS A 507 21.73 -4.07 -7.31
CA HIS A 507 21.19 -2.80 -7.81
C HIS A 507 20.92 -1.74 -6.72
N ILE A 508 21.03 -2.09 -5.42
CA ILE A 508 20.73 -1.19 -4.29
C ILE A 508 21.97 -0.37 -3.91
N VAL A 509 21.77 0.90 -3.61
CA VAL A 509 22.83 1.83 -3.15
C VAL A 509 22.48 2.34 -1.74
N PRO A 510 22.87 1.61 -0.67
CA PRO A 510 22.64 2.03 0.70
C PRO A 510 23.78 2.94 1.17
N LEU A 511 23.47 4.17 1.60
CA LEU A 511 24.45 5.11 2.16
C LEU A 511 24.37 5.09 3.69
N LEU A 512 25.45 4.67 4.35
CA LEU A 512 25.50 4.60 5.80
C LEU A 512 25.49 6.00 6.41
N VAL A 513 24.55 6.24 7.32
CA VAL A 513 24.48 7.47 8.13
C VAL A 513 24.77 7.16 9.60
N GLY A 514 24.26 6.03 10.10
CA GLY A 514 24.52 5.52 11.45
C GLY A 514 23.83 6.28 12.59
N ASN A 515 22.90 7.17 12.27
CA ASN A 515 22.06 7.85 13.24
C ASN A 515 20.68 8.19 12.63
N ALA A 516 19.60 7.86 13.35
CA ALA A 516 18.22 8.04 12.87
C ALA A 516 17.81 9.51 12.66
N GLU A 517 18.20 10.41 13.56
CA GLU A 517 17.88 11.83 13.44
C GLU A 517 18.63 12.45 12.28
N MET A 518 19.91 12.11 12.13
CA MET A 518 20.74 12.60 11.03
C MET A 518 20.26 12.07 9.67
N ALA A 519 19.90 10.78 9.58
CA ALA A 519 19.35 10.21 8.36
C ALA A 519 18.04 10.91 7.95
N LYS A 520 17.19 11.23 8.93
CA LYS A 520 15.97 12.01 8.68
C LYS A 520 16.30 13.42 8.19
N LYS A 521 17.21 14.16 8.86
CA LYS A 521 17.61 15.51 8.43
C LYS A 521 18.19 15.52 7.02
N ALA A 522 18.98 14.51 6.66
CA ALA A 522 19.52 14.36 5.31
C ALA A 522 18.40 14.13 4.28
N SER A 523 17.46 13.22 4.58
CA SER A 523 16.28 12.94 3.73
C SER A 523 15.39 14.17 3.55
N ASP A 524 15.09 14.89 4.64
CA ASP A 524 14.29 16.12 4.61
C ASP A 524 15.01 17.21 3.78
N ARG A 525 16.34 17.38 3.95
CA ARG A 525 17.11 18.37 3.19
C ARG A 525 17.17 18.05 1.71
N LEU A 526 17.38 16.78 1.34
CA LEU A 526 17.31 16.33 -0.05
C LEU A 526 15.96 16.67 -0.67
N LEU A 527 14.87 16.46 0.08
CA LEU A 527 13.52 16.73 -0.40
C LEU A 527 13.26 18.24 -0.53
N ASP A 528 13.46 18.99 0.55
CA ASP A 528 13.02 20.39 0.67
C ASP A 528 13.92 21.38 -0.09
N VAL A 529 15.22 21.10 -0.19
CA VAL A 529 16.20 22.00 -0.82
C VAL A 529 16.49 21.59 -2.26
N HIS A 530 16.61 20.28 -2.51
CA HIS A 530 17.08 19.76 -3.80
C HIS A 530 15.98 19.10 -4.63
N GLY A 531 14.74 18.99 -4.11
CA GLY A 531 13.66 18.32 -4.81
C GLY A 531 13.96 16.83 -5.09
N ILE A 532 14.73 16.18 -4.21
CA ILE A 532 15.14 14.78 -4.31
C ILE A 532 14.48 13.98 -3.19
N TYR A 533 13.64 13.03 -3.56
CA TYR A 533 13.03 12.12 -2.59
C TYR A 533 13.86 10.84 -2.45
N VAL A 534 14.64 10.78 -1.36
CA VAL A 534 15.30 9.56 -0.85
C VAL A 534 14.86 9.37 0.60
N GLN A 535 14.28 8.21 0.90
CA GLN A 535 13.77 7.93 2.24
C GLN A 535 14.87 7.51 3.22
N ALA A 536 14.84 8.10 4.43
CA ALA A 536 15.61 7.64 5.57
C ALA A 536 15.10 6.28 6.09
N ILE A 537 16.00 5.32 6.25
CA ILE A 537 15.71 3.98 6.75
C ILE A 537 16.26 3.83 8.16
N ASN A 538 15.35 3.65 9.13
CA ASN A 538 15.63 3.55 10.55
C ASN A 538 14.99 2.28 11.16
N TYR A 539 15.24 2.02 12.44
CA TYR A 539 14.59 0.95 13.21
C TYR A 539 13.04 0.99 13.06
N PRO A 540 12.34 -0.15 12.98
CA PRO A 540 12.83 -1.54 13.04
C PRO A 540 13.31 -2.11 11.70
N THR A 541 13.40 -1.30 10.65
CA THR A 541 13.75 -1.81 9.31
C THR A 541 15.24 -2.15 9.21
N VAL A 542 16.10 -1.42 9.91
CA VAL A 542 17.52 -1.72 10.10
C VAL A 542 17.88 -1.60 11.58
N PRO A 543 18.94 -2.29 12.06
CA PRO A 543 19.40 -2.14 13.44
C PRO A 543 19.79 -0.69 13.78
N VAL A 544 19.65 -0.32 15.05
CA VAL A 544 20.08 0.98 15.57
C VAL A 544 21.58 1.15 15.35
N GLY A 545 22.00 2.32 14.88
CA GLY A 545 23.40 2.62 14.49
C GLY A 545 23.75 2.22 13.07
N GLN A 546 22.82 1.58 12.34
CA GLN A 546 22.99 1.21 10.93
C GLN A 546 22.00 1.95 10.01
N GLU A 547 21.47 3.08 10.48
CA GLU A 547 20.55 3.92 9.72
C GLU A 547 21.20 4.41 8.43
N ARG A 548 20.40 4.50 7.37
CA ARG A 548 20.90 4.72 6.01
C ARG A 548 19.91 5.46 5.13
N LEU A 549 20.42 6.09 4.08
CA LEU A 549 19.62 6.46 2.93
C LEU A 549 19.64 5.31 1.94
N ARG A 550 18.48 4.89 1.43
CA ARG A 550 18.39 3.78 0.48
C ARG A 550 18.03 4.32 -0.91
N ILE A 551 19.02 4.36 -1.79
CA ILE A 551 18.88 4.80 -3.17
C ILE A 551 18.73 3.57 -4.07
N THR A 552 17.85 3.69 -5.05
CA THR A 552 17.49 2.62 -5.99
C THR A 552 17.42 3.19 -7.40
N PRO A 553 18.57 3.31 -8.08
CA PRO A 553 18.61 3.76 -9.47
C PRO A 553 17.76 2.85 -10.37
N THR A 554 17.26 3.41 -11.46
CA THR A 554 16.42 2.74 -12.45
C THR A 554 16.90 3.11 -13.85
N PRO A 555 16.42 2.44 -14.90
CA PRO A 555 16.70 2.84 -16.29
C PRO A 555 16.28 4.28 -16.63
N GLY A 556 15.36 4.87 -15.85
CA GLY A 556 14.91 6.26 -16.05
C GLY A 556 15.81 7.31 -15.42
N HIS A 557 16.79 6.92 -14.61
CA HIS A 557 17.73 7.84 -13.96
C HIS A 557 18.96 8.08 -14.83
N GLY A 558 18.78 8.79 -15.95
CA GLY A 558 19.88 9.15 -16.85
C GLY A 558 20.89 10.12 -16.22
N ALA A 559 21.97 10.42 -16.97
CA ALA A 559 23.14 11.15 -16.48
C ALA A 559 22.82 12.49 -15.80
N GLU A 560 21.92 13.31 -16.34
CA GLU A 560 21.55 14.60 -15.73
C GLU A 560 20.95 14.44 -14.33
N LEU A 561 20.07 13.46 -14.14
CA LEU A 561 19.48 13.19 -12.84
C LEU A 561 20.52 12.61 -11.88
N GLN A 562 21.41 11.74 -12.36
CA GLN A 562 22.50 11.21 -11.55
C GLN A 562 23.40 12.34 -11.06
N ASN A 563 23.86 13.23 -11.94
CA ASN A 563 24.71 14.37 -11.55
C ASN A 563 24.04 15.24 -10.49
N HIS A 564 22.75 15.56 -10.69
CA HIS A 564 21.97 16.32 -9.71
C HIS A 564 21.89 15.61 -8.34
N LEU A 565 21.70 14.29 -8.33
CA LEU A 565 21.72 13.49 -7.09
C LEU A 565 23.07 13.57 -6.39
N ILE A 566 24.16 13.36 -7.15
CA ILE A 566 25.52 13.32 -6.60
C ILE A 566 25.91 14.67 -6.00
N GLU A 567 25.62 15.77 -6.69
CA GLU A 567 25.88 17.13 -6.20
C GLU A 567 25.07 17.45 -4.94
N ALA A 568 23.78 17.09 -4.92
CA ALA A 568 22.91 17.29 -3.76
C ALA A 568 23.38 16.46 -2.56
N LEU A 569 23.79 15.22 -2.76
CA LEU A 569 24.32 14.37 -1.69
C LEU A 569 25.62 14.94 -1.11
N GLU A 570 26.53 15.42 -1.96
CA GLU A 570 27.78 16.05 -1.51
C GLU A 570 27.51 17.30 -0.67
N GLU A 571 26.55 18.13 -1.08
CA GLU A 571 26.09 19.29 -0.30
C GLU A 571 25.52 18.86 1.05
N VAL A 572 24.60 17.90 1.05
CA VAL A 572 23.92 17.44 2.28
C VAL A 572 24.91 16.82 3.26
N TRP A 573 25.84 15.98 2.78
CA TRP A 573 26.88 15.36 3.61
C TRP A 573 27.77 16.41 4.26
N THR A 574 28.17 17.43 3.49
CA THR A 574 29.02 18.52 3.98
C THR A 574 28.29 19.40 4.98
N THR A 575 27.08 19.86 4.64
CA THR A 575 26.31 20.79 5.47
C THR A 575 25.87 20.17 6.80
N LEU A 576 25.56 18.87 6.80
CA LEU A 576 25.13 18.15 8.01
C LEU A 576 26.29 17.46 8.74
N GLU A 577 27.52 17.61 8.25
CA GLU A 577 28.73 16.98 8.82
C GLU A 577 28.55 15.46 9.03
N ILE A 578 27.96 14.78 8.05
CA ILE A 578 27.72 13.34 8.12
C ILE A 578 29.06 12.61 7.95
N PRO A 579 29.37 11.60 8.79
CA PRO A 579 30.61 10.84 8.68
C PRO A 579 30.81 10.25 7.27
N ARG A 580 31.99 10.49 6.71
CA ARG A 580 32.45 9.98 5.43
C ARG A 580 33.08 8.59 5.57
N THR A 581 33.36 7.91 4.46
CA THR A 581 33.99 6.57 4.47
C THR A 581 35.29 6.57 5.28
N SER A 582 36.11 7.60 5.13
CA SER A 582 37.36 7.77 5.90
C SER A 582 37.14 7.94 7.41
N ASP A 583 36.05 8.58 7.84
CA ASP A 583 35.72 8.72 9.28
C ASP A 583 35.29 7.38 9.87
N TRP A 584 34.53 6.58 9.11
CA TRP A 584 34.20 5.21 9.50
C TRP A 584 35.44 4.34 9.58
N ALA A 585 36.36 4.47 8.62
CA ALA A 585 37.64 3.73 8.63
C ALA A 585 38.49 4.07 9.86
N ALA A 586 38.54 5.35 10.27
CA ALA A 586 39.23 5.78 11.48
C ALA A 586 38.62 5.16 12.76
N LYS A 587 37.35 4.75 12.73
CA LYS A 587 36.64 4.06 13.82
C LYS A 587 36.68 2.53 13.73
N GLY A 588 37.46 1.96 12.79
CA GLY A 588 37.56 0.52 12.56
C GLY A 588 36.54 -0.05 11.57
N GLY A 589 35.78 0.80 10.89
CA GLY A 589 34.77 0.44 9.91
C GLY A 589 33.41 0.05 10.52
N HIS A 590 32.36 0.09 9.71
CA HIS A 590 31.01 -0.30 10.14
C HIS A 590 30.18 -0.82 8.97
N VAL A 591 29.56 -2.00 9.12
CA VAL A 591 28.71 -2.64 8.09
C VAL A 591 29.41 -2.69 6.71
N GLY A 592 30.71 -3.04 6.68
CA GLY A 592 31.54 -3.09 5.47
C GLY A 592 32.13 -1.75 5.02
N VAL A 593 31.61 -0.61 5.49
CA VAL A 593 32.17 0.71 5.16
C VAL A 593 33.46 0.95 5.96
N GLY A 594 34.55 1.28 5.27
CA GLY A 594 35.83 1.64 5.92
C GLY A 594 36.51 0.47 6.65
N VAL A 595 36.10 -0.77 6.39
CA VAL A 595 36.74 -1.96 6.96
C VAL A 595 38.08 -2.21 6.25
N LYS A 596 39.17 -2.36 7.01
CA LYS A 596 40.48 -2.72 6.46
C LYS A 596 40.45 -4.15 5.94
N GLU A 597 41.09 -4.40 4.79
CA GLU A 597 41.18 -5.73 4.20
C GLU A 597 39.80 -6.38 3.91
N ALA A 598 38.79 -5.55 3.61
CA ALA A 598 37.49 -6.05 3.18
C ALA A 598 37.61 -6.87 1.88
N GLU A 599 36.88 -7.97 1.81
CA GLU A 599 36.77 -8.77 0.58
C GLU A 599 36.20 -7.92 -0.56
N VAL A 600 36.74 -8.12 -1.76
CA VAL A 600 36.27 -7.43 -2.96
C VAL A 600 34.86 -7.95 -3.29
N VAL A 601 33.91 -7.03 -3.39
CA VAL A 601 32.54 -7.38 -3.75
C VAL A 601 32.38 -7.34 -5.26
N GLU A 602 32.26 -8.52 -5.87
CA GLU A 602 32.02 -8.65 -7.31
C GLU A 602 30.53 -8.52 -7.62
N ASN A 603 30.18 -7.71 -8.63
CA ASN A 603 28.79 -7.57 -9.03
C ASN A 603 28.26 -8.87 -9.65
N ILE A 604 26.98 -9.17 -9.40
CA ILE A 604 26.33 -10.37 -9.96
C ILE A 604 26.33 -10.33 -11.50
N TRP A 605 25.94 -9.20 -12.08
CA TRP A 605 26.06 -9.00 -13.52
C TRP A 605 27.53 -8.84 -13.90
N THR A 606 28.00 -9.55 -14.92
CA THR A 606 29.35 -9.31 -15.45
C THR A 606 29.36 -8.13 -16.43
N GLU A 607 30.53 -7.59 -16.75
CA GLU A 607 30.67 -6.57 -17.81
C GLU A 607 30.19 -7.11 -19.17
N GLU A 608 30.48 -8.38 -19.46
CA GLU A 608 30.03 -9.05 -20.69
C GLU A 608 28.50 -9.10 -20.78
N GLN A 609 27.81 -9.49 -19.71
CA GLN A 609 26.35 -9.56 -19.67
C GLN A 609 25.66 -8.19 -19.80
N ILE A 610 26.33 -7.10 -19.40
CA ILE A 610 25.81 -5.74 -19.58
C ILE A 610 26.01 -5.22 -21.01
N GLY A 611 26.95 -5.79 -21.78
CA GLY A 611 27.20 -5.40 -23.17
C GLY A 611 28.68 -5.30 -23.55
N GLY A 612 29.61 -5.67 -22.67
CA GLY A 612 31.02 -5.90 -23.02
C GLY A 612 31.75 -4.72 -23.66
N GLY A 613 31.45 -3.48 -23.25
CA GLY A 613 32.06 -2.26 -23.81
C GLY A 613 31.46 -1.78 -25.15
N GLN A 614 30.40 -2.42 -25.64
CA GLN A 614 29.61 -1.94 -26.78
C GLN A 614 28.68 -0.78 -26.35
N ASP A 615 28.13 -0.06 -27.33
CA ASP A 615 27.14 1.00 -27.05
C ASP A 615 25.82 0.39 -26.57
N VAL A 616 25.72 0.19 -25.26
CA VAL A 616 24.54 -0.37 -24.57
C VAL A 616 23.27 0.41 -24.92
N VAL A 617 23.37 1.72 -25.16
CA VAL A 617 22.21 2.55 -25.51
C VAL A 617 21.67 2.13 -26.88
N GLU A 618 22.54 1.94 -27.87
CA GLU A 618 22.16 1.52 -29.21
C GLU A 618 21.63 0.07 -29.25
N ILE A 619 22.26 -0.86 -28.52
CA ILE A 619 21.78 -2.25 -28.37
C ILE A 619 20.35 -2.24 -27.81
N ASN A 620 20.15 -1.51 -26.71
CA ASN A 620 18.85 -1.41 -26.06
C ASN A 620 17.78 -0.79 -26.97
N ARG A 621 18.14 0.24 -27.76
CA ARG A 621 17.22 0.87 -28.71
C ARG A 621 16.73 -0.15 -29.74
N ARG A 622 17.63 -0.90 -30.38
CA ARG A 622 17.29 -1.91 -31.40
C ARG A 622 16.43 -3.03 -30.82
N GLU A 623 16.82 -3.59 -29.68
CA GLU A 623 16.05 -4.66 -29.03
C GLU A 623 14.64 -4.17 -28.61
N ARG A 624 14.53 -2.92 -28.14
CA ARG A 624 13.25 -2.34 -27.74
C ARG A 624 12.29 -2.21 -28.92
N GLU A 625 12.77 -1.76 -30.07
CA GLU A 625 11.97 -1.66 -31.30
C GLU A 625 11.39 -3.02 -31.69
N VAL A 626 12.20 -4.09 -31.62
CA VAL A 626 11.75 -5.46 -31.91
C VAL A 626 10.71 -5.93 -30.89
N VAL A 627 10.95 -5.73 -29.60
CA VAL A 627 10.02 -6.16 -28.55
C VAL A 627 8.70 -5.39 -28.64
N ASP A 628 8.74 -4.08 -28.87
CA ASP A 628 7.54 -3.27 -29.06
C ASP A 628 6.69 -3.80 -30.22
N LEU A 629 7.31 -4.11 -31.37
CA LEU A 629 6.61 -4.74 -32.49
C LEU A 629 5.97 -6.08 -32.10
N ILE A 630 6.69 -6.95 -31.38
CA ILE A 630 6.15 -8.24 -30.92
C ILE A 630 4.94 -8.04 -30.00
N MET A 631 5.00 -7.07 -29.08
CA MET A 631 3.92 -6.80 -28.14
C MET A 631 2.70 -6.20 -28.86
N ASP A 632 2.90 -5.26 -29.78
CA ASP A 632 1.83 -4.63 -30.57
C ASP A 632 1.08 -5.66 -31.44
N HIS A 633 1.79 -6.65 -32.02
CA HIS A 633 1.19 -7.73 -32.82
C HIS A 633 0.39 -8.73 -31.97
N ALA A 634 0.88 -9.07 -30.77
CA ALA A 634 0.16 -9.95 -29.85
C ALA A 634 -1.17 -9.32 -29.40
N GLU A 635 -1.20 -8.00 -29.20
CA GLU A 635 -2.42 -7.26 -28.89
C GLU A 635 -3.43 -7.26 -30.03
N THR A 636 -2.99 -7.07 -31.28
CA THR A 636 -3.89 -7.10 -32.44
C THR A 636 -4.50 -8.48 -32.63
N ALA A 637 -3.71 -9.55 -32.53
CA ALA A 637 -4.20 -10.93 -32.62
C ALA A 637 -5.25 -11.25 -31.55
N THR A 638 -5.04 -10.79 -30.32
CA THR A 638 -5.99 -10.96 -29.20
C THR A 638 -7.27 -10.15 -29.42
N THR A 639 -7.16 -8.96 -30.00
CA THR A 639 -8.32 -8.10 -30.31
C THR A 639 -9.19 -8.70 -31.43
N THR A 640 -8.59 -9.25 -32.49
CA THR A 640 -9.32 -9.96 -33.56
C THR A 640 -9.96 -11.27 -33.09
N ALA A 641 -9.42 -11.93 -32.07
CA ALA A 641 -10.06 -13.14 -31.51
C ALA A 641 -11.32 -12.81 -30.68
N VAL A 642 -11.49 -11.56 -30.26
CA VAL A 642 -12.61 -11.09 -29.42
C VAL A 642 -13.64 -10.28 -30.23
N GLY A 643 -13.32 -9.86 -31.46
CA GLY A 643 -14.19 -9.08 -32.34
C GLY A 643 -14.67 -9.81 -33.59
N SER A 644 -15.98 -9.70 -33.87
CA SER A 644 -16.71 -10.10 -35.08
C SER A 644 -16.77 -11.60 -35.43
N ASP A 645 -17.27 -12.41 -34.50
CA ASP A 645 -18.35 -13.37 -34.74
C ASP A 645 -18.45 -14.26 -33.50
N GLY A 646 -19.64 -14.39 -32.92
CA GLY A 646 -19.90 -15.18 -31.70
C GLY A 646 -19.75 -16.70 -31.88
N LYS A 647 -18.73 -17.15 -32.61
CA LYS A 647 -18.32 -18.55 -32.75
C LYS A 647 -16.89 -18.68 -32.24
N VAL A 648 -16.75 -19.41 -31.14
CA VAL A 648 -15.45 -19.89 -30.65
C VAL A 648 -14.87 -20.81 -31.72
N ASN A 649 -13.92 -20.31 -32.53
CA ASN A 649 -13.12 -21.15 -33.41
C ASN A 649 -12.13 -21.95 -32.54
N ARG A 650 -12.51 -23.18 -32.22
CA ARG A 650 -11.59 -24.22 -31.75
C ARG A 650 -10.76 -24.69 -32.94
N GLU A 651 -9.69 -23.98 -33.26
CA GLU A 651 -8.52 -24.50 -33.98
C GLU A 651 -7.49 -23.37 -34.18
N VAL A 652 -6.57 -23.23 -33.23
CA VAL A 652 -5.22 -22.75 -33.54
C VAL A 652 -4.26 -23.67 -32.79
N VAL A 653 -3.83 -24.70 -33.51
CA VAL A 653 -2.75 -25.60 -33.11
C VAL A 653 -1.43 -24.88 -33.30
N MET A 654 -0.62 -24.94 -32.24
CA MET A 654 0.82 -24.70 -32.14
C MET A 654 1.58 -24.51 -33.47
N ALA A 655 2.07 -23.31 -33.69
CA ALA A 655 3.27 -23.06 -34.49
C ALA A 655 4.19 -22.15 -33.68
N GLY A 656 5.21 -22.76 -33.07
CA GLY A 656 6.30 -22.03 -32.43
C GLY A 656 7.13 -21.33 -33.49
N VAL A 657 7.28 -20.00 -33.36
CA VAL A 657 8.25 -19.26 -34.14
C VAL A 657 9.60 -19.41 -33.45
N ASP A 658 10.48 -20.19 -34.07
CA ASP A 658 11.89 -20.32 -33.70
C ASP A 658 12.63 -19.03 -34.09
N VAL A 659 13.18 -18.33 -33.09
CA VAL A 659 13.78 -16.99 -33.23
C VAL A 659 15.25 -17.06 -33.71
N THR A 660 15.76 -18.25 -34.02
CA THR A 660 17.17 -18.41 -34.45
C THR A 660 17.40 -18.37 -35.98
N ALA A 661 16.35 -18.27 -36.80
CA ALA A 661 16.49 -18.37 -38.27
C ALA A 661 16.55 -17.04 -39.04
N THR A 662 16.20 -15.88 -38.44
CA THR A 662 16.12 -14.59 -39.15
C THR A 662 17.40 -13.75 -39.14
N ALA A 663 18.48 -14.21 -38.50
CA ALA A 663 19.78 -13.51 -38.49
C ALA A 663 20.73 -13.91 -39.63
N LYS A 664 20.29 -14.72 -40.62
CA LYS A 664 21.15 -15.24 -41.71
C LYS A 664 20.68 -14.91 -43.13
N ALA A 665 19.84 -13.90 -43.31
CA ALA A 665 19.36 -13.47 -44.62
C ALA A 665 19.62 -11.98 -44.88
N VAL A 666 20.85 -11.53 -44.67
CA VAL A 666 21.38 -10.30 -45.28
C VAL A 666 22.79 -10.57 -45.78
N GLU A 667 22.90 -11.47 -46.76
CA GLU A 667 24.01 -11.53 -47.69
C GLU A 667 23.53 -12.38 -48.88
N VAL A 668 23.98 -12.00 -50.08
CA VAL A 668 23.64 -12.53 -51.41
C VAL A 668 22.45 -11.85 -52.13
N GLY A 669 22.78 -10.90 -53.01
CA GLY A 669 22.18 -10.87 -54.35
C GLY A 669 21.80 -9.51 -54.96
N ALA A 670 22.81 -8.78 -55.47
CA ALA A 670 22.89 -8.13 -56.81
C ALA A 670 23.65 -6.80 -56.75
#